data_AF-A0AAD9EMF0-F1
#
_entry.id   AF-A0AAD9EMF0-F1
#
_cell.length_a   1.000
_cell.length_b   1.000
_cell.length_c   1.000
_cell.angle_alpha   90.00
_cell.angle_beta   90.00
_cell.angle_gamma   90.00
#
_symmetry.space_group_name_H-M   'P 1'
#
loop_
_entity.id
_entity.type
_entity.pdbx_description
1 polymer ?
#
loop_
_entity_poly.entity_id
_entity_poly.type
_entity_poly.pdbx_seq_one_letter_code
_entity_poly.pdbx_strand_id
1 'polypeptide(L)'
;MGKRVVFTGGSGVAGRWVIQELLRYGHEVINLDIVPLDNPAVHTMRCDVSDAGQVYSALHTQIQLTQPLEKSSIPDAVIHFAGYARPLLAPDNEIFKTNVNSIHNVVEAACKLGIKKVILASSVCVYGVTFAEERRQFTSFPIDEETDCNPTDPYALSKIVGETIARSLASRFGVDIYCLRIGAVIEPEKYAESFSGYINQPEAWDVHGWSYIDARDLGQMCHLGLERNGLGWQVFNATNDEITNTENTTAFLSRVSPSTPFTREMGDREAPMSNRKIQAMLGFREEHPWMRYIPITKKTLGRSPSFGIQNPQGVPDCSPGLVRGSPPTQDSSAMGLLHRHRANKSAVHPAAGEEQGQHEPRYVDFPIAPNDATWENGEPVLNKYSTFLTREHDFPGAKAMLYAAGVPNEEMMQRAPQVGVASVWWEGNPCNMHLLDLGKTVKEAIKKKGYIAWQYSTLGVSDGIAQGNEGMRFSLQSRELIADNIETITCAQAHDATVAIPGCDKNMPGCVMAVARHNRPSVIVYGGTVAGGYCEVLKKPIDIVTCYEAQGAYLFGTLGSWSDDKNVTPEEILSSIEKGAVPGPGACGGMYTANSLATIIETLGLSVTGSSSTPAASPTKMREAEKVADAIEVCLRRNIRPRDILTRESFENALVITMALGGSTNSVLHTLAMARAAEVPLDLEDFQRVSRKTPFIANLKPSGKYVIEDLFHIGGVPSVTKLLIAGGLLNGKTLTVTGKTLEENVADWPSLPPQQDIIRPLSNPIKPAGHLVVLHGNIAPGGAVAKITGKEGLRFEGEARCFNKESELVTELNAGNIPRDRNIVLVVRYEGPKGGPGMPEQLKASATLIGANLKNVALITDGRYSGASHGFIVGHIVPEAAVGGPIAAIKDGDMISIDAETCTISMNVGDEDIKERLRLWKPPRPPVTRGTLAKYAKLVASASDGAVTDLF
;
A
#
# COMPACT_ATOMS: atom_id res chain seq x y z
N MET A 1 29.31 -28.05 30.89
CA MET A 1 28.32 -27.19 31.60
C MET A 1 27.29 -26.79 30.56
N GLY A 2 26.00 -26.83 30.88
CA GLY A 2 24.94 -26.47 29.93
C GLY A 2 25.14 -25.06 29.36
N LYS A 3 24.91 -24.91 28.05
CA LYS A 3 24.91 -23.61 27.36
C LYS A 3 23.49 -23.06 27.25
N ARG A 4 23.38 -21.73 27.21
CA ARG A 4 22.16 -21.02 26.88
C ARG A 4 22.06 -20.82 25.37
N VAL A 5 21.08 -21.49 24.76
CA VAL A 5 20.93 -21.60 23.32
C VAL A 5 19.63 -20.95 22.89
N VAL A 6 19.72 -20.04 21.92
CA VAL A 6 18.54 -19.65 21.16
C VAL A 6 18.36 -20.59 19.99
N PHE A 7 17.21 -21.25 19.93
CA PHE A 7 16.82 -22.12 18.82
C PHE A 7 15.75 -21.42 18.00
N THR A 8 15.85 -21.40 16.67
CA THR A 8 14.77 -20.90 15.81
C THR A 8 14.13 -22.05 15.04
N GLY A 9 12.80 -22.07 14.93
CA GLY A 9 12.08 -23.11 14.18
C GLY A 9 11.89 -24.40 14.98
N GLY A 10 11.80 -24.29 16.31
CA GLY A 10 11.60 -25.41 17.21
C GLY A 10 10.28 -26.16 17.02
N SER A 11 9.25 -25.50 16.48
CA SER A 11 7.95 -26.14 16.20
C SER A 11 8.00 -27.12 15.01
N GLY A 12 9.04 -27.05 14.18
CA GLY A 12 9.24 -27.94 13.04
C GLY A 12 9.60 -29.37 13.44
N VAL A 13 9.45 -30.31 12.50
CA VAL A 13 9.70 -31.75 12.73
C VAL A 13 11.10 -32.02 13.28
N ALA A 14 12.16 -31.49 12.67
CA ALA A 14 13.52 -31.64 13.19
C ALA A 14 13.73 -30.84 14.49
N GLY A 15 13.17 -29.63 14.56
CA GLY A 15 13.34 -28.71 15.69
C GLY A 15 12.88 -29.30 17.01
N ARG A 16 11.70 -29.95 17.05
CA ARG A 16 11.15 -30.53 18.30
C ARG A 16 12.08 -31.58 18.91
N TRP A 17 12.68 -32.43 18.07
CA TRP A 17 13.56 -33.50 18.51
C TRP A 17 14.93 -32.96 18.93
N VAL A 18 15.50 -32.05 18.14
CA VAL A 18 16.79 -31.43 18.49
C VAL A 18 16.68 -30.67 19.82
N ILE A 19 15.60 -29.93 20.04
CA ILE A 19 15.38 -29.23 21.32
C ILE A 19 15.30 -30.21 22.49
N GLN A 20 14.57 -31.32 22.35
CA GLN A 20 14.49 -32.36 23.40
C GLN A 20 15.86 -32.94 23.74
N GLU A 21 16.68 -33.21 22.72
CA GLU A 21 18.05 -33.70 22.90
C GLU A 21 18.96 -32.68 23.56
N LEU A 22 18.89 -31.40 23.17
CA LEU A 22 19.64 -30.33 23.82
C LEU A 22 19.31 -30.21 25.32
N LEU A 23 18.02 -30.34 25.68
CA LEU A 23 17.61 -30.38 27.08
C LEU A 23 18.16 -31.63 27.80
N ARG A 24 18.18 -32.80 27.14
CA ARG A 24 18.77 -34.05 27.66
C ARG A 24 20.26 -33.89 27.98
N TYR A 25 21.00 -33.16 27.16
CA TYR A 25 22.41 -32.80 27.40
C TYR A 25 22.60 -31.64 28.39
N GLY A 26 21.51 -31.10 28.96
CA GLY A 26 21.54 -30.08 30.01
C GLY A 26 21.69 -28.64 29.52
N HIS A 27 21.44 -28.35 28.24
CA HIS A 27 21.39 -26.98 27.73
C HIS A 27 20.09 -26.28 28.14
N GLU A 28 20.15 -24.96 28.31
CA GLU A 28 18.97 -24.11 28.44
C GLU A 28 18.56 -23.63 27.05
N VAL A 29 17.28 -23.79 26.68
CA VAL A 29 16.80 -23.44 25.34
C VAL A 29 15.70 -22.39 25.41
N ILE A 30 15.85 -21.34 24.61
CA ILE A 30 14.78 -20.39 24.27
C ILE A 30 14.44 -20.60 22.79
N ASN A 31 13.17 -20.83 22.48
CA ASN A 31 12.72 -21.03 21.12
C ASN A 31 12.19 -19.71 20.51
N LEU A 32 12.59 -19.39 19.29
CA LEU A 32 12.06 -18.31 18.46
C LEU A 32 11.29 -18.92 17.30
N ASP A 33 9.98 -18.67 17.26
CA ASP A 33 9.13 -19.29 16.25
C ASP A 33 7.85 -18.48 16.04
N ILE A 34 7.27 -18.56 14.85
CA ILE A 34 5.96 -17.96 14.57
C ILE A 34 4.81 -18.81 15.13
N VAL A 35 5.06 -20.11 15.35
CA VAL A 35 4.15 -21.07 15.98
C VAL A 35 4.73 -21.49 17.35
N PRO A 36 3.94 -21.46 18.44
CA PRO A 36 4.42 -21.89 19.74
C PRO A 36 4.83 -23.37 19.74
N LEU A 37 5.97 -23.69 20.35
CA LEU A 37 6.38 -25.08 20.59
C LEU A 37 5.55 -25.67 21.73
N ASP A 38 4.97 -26.85 21.51
CA ASP A 38 4.28 -27.63 22.54
C ASP A 38 5.27 -28.37 23.44
N ASN A 39 6.04 -27.61 24.24
CA ASN A 39 6.94 -28.13 25.25
C ASN A 39 7.01 -27.16 26.46
N PRO A 40 6.47 -27.54 27.63
CA PRO A 40 6.40 -26.65 28.79
C PRO A 40 7.78 -26.32 29.40
N ALA A 41 8.82 -27.08 29.07
CA ALA A 41 10.18 -26.83 29.54
C ALA A 41 10.91 -25.74 28.74
N VAL A 42 10.33 -25.27 27.63
CA VAL A 42 10.97 -24.34 26.69
C VAL A 42 10.09 -23.11 26.49
N HIS A 43 10.61 -21.95 26.84
CA HIS A 43 9.94 -20.71 26.53
C HIS A 43 10.02 -20.44 25.02
N THR A 44 8.85 -20.31 24.37
CA THR A 44 8.77 -19.85 22.98
C THR A 44 8.42 -18.37 22.94
N MET A 45 9.32 -17.56 22.38
CA MET A 45 9.05 -16.18 22.03
C MET A 45 8.57 -16.12 20.58
N ARG A 46 7.42 -15.50 20.36
CA ARG A 46 6.90 -15.32 19.02
C ARG A 46 7.80 -14.36 18.24
N CYS A 47 8.43 -14.84 17.18
CA CYS A 47 9.39 -14.06 16.40
C CYS A 47 9.35 -14.48 14.93
N ASP A 48 9.13 -13.51 14.04
CA ASP A 48 9.34 -13.69 12.61
C ASP A 48 10.82 -13.44 12.28
N VAL A 49 11.56 -14.52 12.03
CA VAL A 49 13.00 -14.44 11.76
C VAL A 49 13.35 -13.80 10.41
N SER A 50 12.35 -13.59 9.52
CA SER A 50 12.54 -12.84 8.29
C SER A 50 12.61 -11.32 8.51
N ASP A 51 12.22 -10.84 9.70
CA ASP A 51 12.32 -9.45 10.15
C ASP A 51 13.60 -9.24 10.99
N ALA A 52 14.52 -8.42 10.48
CA ALA A 52 15.81 -8.19 11.13
C ALA A 52 15.69 -7.49 12.51
N GLY A 53 14.68 -6.63 12.69
CA GLY A 53 14.43 -5.93 13.95
C GLY A 53 13.93 -6.87 15.03
N GLN A 54 13.01 -7.78 14.66
CA GLN A 54 12.52 -8.83 15.58
C GLN A 54 13.64 -9.78 16.00
N VAL A 55 14.46 -10.25 15.05
CA VAL A 55 15.61 -11.12 15.35
C VAL A 55 16.60 -10.44 16.30
N TYR A 56 16.99 -9.19 15.99
CA TYR A 56 17.94 -8.45 16.82
C TYR A 56 17.39 -8.24 18.24
N SER A 57 16.12 -7.83 18.36
CA SER A 57 15.46 -7.65 19.65
C SER A 57 15.32 -8.95 20.43
N ALA A 58 15.00 -10.06 19.77
CA ALA A 58 14.81 -11.37 20.41
C ALA A 58 16.14 -11.99 20.88
N LEU A 59 17.21 -11.83 20.09
CA LEU A 59 18.55 -12.27 20.50
C LEU A 59 19.12 -11.40 21.63
N HIS A 60 18.78 -10.11 21.68
CA HIS A 60 19.20 -9.19 22.72
C HIS A 60 18.38 -9.31 24.01
N THR A 61 17.06 -9.50 23.91
CA THR A 61 16.12 -9.40 25.03
C THR A 61 15.58 -10.78 25.40
N GLN A 62 16.36 -11.56 26.14
CA GLN A 62 16.01 -12.94 26.47
C GLN A 62 15.47 -13.05 27.89
N ILE A 63 14.21 -12.70 28.09
CA ILE A 63 13.57 -12.64 29.41
C ILE A 63 12.29 -13.49 29.40
N GLN A 64 12.15 -14.39 30.36
CA GLN A 64 10.87 -15.04 30.62
C GLN A 64 9.96 -14.06 31.36
N LEU A 65 8.67 -14.00 31.00
CA LEU A 65 7.67 -13.10 31.63
C LEU A 65 7.59 -13.22 33.16
N THR A 66 8.08 -14.31 33.73
CA THR A 66 8.11 -14.61 35.18
C THR A 66 9.36 -14.08 35.90
N GLN A 67 10.33 -13.52 35.18
CA GLN A 67 11.61 -13.05 35.73
C GLN A 67 11.67 -11.51 35.77
N PRO A 68 12.36 -10.91 36.76
CA PRO A 68 12.63 -9.47 36.78
C PRO A 68 13.40 -9.04 35.52
N LEU A 69 13.20 -7.79 35.08
CA LEU A 69 13.98 -7.15 34.00
C LEU A 69 15.44 -6.93 34.46
N GLU A 70 16.23 -8.01 34.49
CA GLU A 70 17.68 -7.93 34.70
C GLU A 70 18.41 -7.53 33.40
N LYS A 71 19.68 -7.13 33.54
CA LYS A 71 20.52 -6.67 32.43
C LYS A 71 20.65 -7.81 31.39
N SER A 72 20.23 -7.53 30.15
CA SER A 72 20.27 -8.44 28.99
C SER A 72 21.54 -9.32 28.97
N SER A 73 21.38 -10.64 29.06
CA SER A 73 22.45 -11.61 28.85
C SER A 73 22.41 -12.14 27.40
N ILE A 74 23.52 -11.98 26.68
CA ILE A 74 23.73 -12.51 25.33
C ILE A 74 23.79 -14.04 25.43
N PRO A 75 23.16 -14.81 24.51
CA PRO A 75 23.19 -16.27 24.57
C PRO A 75 24.57 -16.81 24.18
N ASP A 76 24.88 -18.03 24.62
CA ASP A 76 26.14 -18.68 24.28
C ASP A 76 26.20 -19.11 22.82
N ALA A 77 25.05 -19.48 22.24
CA ALA A 77 24.94 -19.95 20.87
C ALA A 77 23.55 -19.71 20.25
N VAL A 78 23.50 -19.72 18.91
CA VAL A 78 22.25 -19.76 18.14
C VAL A 78 22.22 -21.01 17.26
N ILE A 79 21.08 -21.70 17.22
CA ILE A 79 20.80 -22.79 16.27
C ILE A 79 19.61 -22.37 15.41
N HIS A 80 19.83 -22.28 14.10
CA HIS A 80 18.84 -21.76 13.16
C HIS A 80 18.30 -22.83 12.22
N PHE A 81 17.09 -23.32 12.51
CA PHE A 81 16.36 -24.29 11.71
C PHE A 81 15.09 -23.70 11.07
N ALA A 82 14.74 -22.44 11.36
CA ALA A 82 13.54 -21.80 10.85
C ALA A 82 13.64 -21.54 9.34
N GLY A 83 12.57 -21.84 8.63
CA GLY A 83 12.44 -21.64 7.19
C GLY A 83 11.53 -22.69 6.55
N TYR A 84 11.22 -22.49 5.28
CA TYR A 84 10.54 -23.49 4.47
C TYR A 84 11.46 -24.70 4.27
N ALA A 85 10.95 -25.91 4.53
CA ALA A 85 11.74 -27.15 4.57
C ALA A 85 11.76 -27.95 3.25
N ARG A 86 10.94 -27.57 2.28
CA ARG A 86 10.86 -28.19 0.94
C ARG A 86 10.13 -27.27 -0.05
N PRO A 87 10.28 -27.49 -1.37
CA PRO A 87 9.46 -26.83 -2.40
C PRO A 87 7.96 -27.04 -2.19
N LEU A 88 7.14 -26.21 -2.85
CA LEU A 88 5.67 -26.28 -2.86
C LEU A 88 4.96 -26.01 -1.52
N LEU A 89 5.69 -25.69 -0.44
CA LEU A 89 5.09 -25.18 0.80
C LEU A 89 4.68 -23.71 0.71
N ALA A 90 5.28 -22.98 -0.23
CA ALA A 90 5.00 -21.61 -0.60
C ALA A 90 5.48 -21.38 -2.04
N PRO A 91 5.13 -20.25 -2.69
CA PRO A 91 5.69 -19.88 -3.98
C PRO A 91 7.22 -19.84 -3.94
N ASP A 92 7.86 -20.26 -5.03
CA ASP A 92 9.31 -20.39 -5.17
C ASP A 92 10.11 -19.15 -4.76
N ASN A 93 9.62 -17.97 -5.17
CA ASN A 93 10.21 -16.69 -4.81
C ASN A 93 10.10 -16.39 -3.31
N GLU A 94 9.02 -16.83 -2.67
CA GLU A 94 8.81 -16.69 -1.23
C GLU A 94 9.71 -17.64 -0.44
N ILE A 95 9.84 -18.90 -0.88
CA ILE A 95 10.74 -19.88 -0.27
C ILE A 95 12.16 -19.34 -0.28
N PHE A 96 12.65 -18.93 -1.45
CA PHE A 96 14.01 -18.44 -1.59
C PHE A 96 14.24 -17.18 -0.75
N LYS A 97 13.36 -16.18 -0.89
CA LYS A 97 13.46 -14.90 -0.15
C LYS A 97 13.44 -15.12 1.37
N THR A 98 12.47 -15.89 1.86
CA THR A 98 12.27 -16.09 3.30
C THR A 98 13.44 -16.84 3.93
N ASN A 99 13.88 -17.94 3.30
CA ASN A 99 15.00 -18.72 3.81
C ASN A 99 16.31 -17.91 3.80
N VAL A 100 16.60 -17.21 2.71
CA VAL A 100 17.83 -16.39 2.59
C VAL A 100 17.83 -15.24 3.59
N ASN A 101 16.72 -14.50 3.70
CA ASN A 101 16.62 -13.38 4.64
C ASN A 101 16.71 -13.86 6.09
N SER A 102 16.05 -14.96 6.45
CA SER A 102 16.08 -15.49 7.81
C SER A 102 17.48 -15.90 8.23
N ILE A 103 18.21 -16.60 7.35
CA ILE A 103 19.62 -16.97 7.60
C ILE A 103 20.48 -15.73 7.75
N HIS A 104 20.36 -14.76 6.82
CA HIS A 104 21.11 -13.51 6.89
C HIS A 104 20.88 -12.76 8.21
N ASN A 105 19.61 -12.53 8.56
CA ASN A 105 19.23 -11.78 9.76
C ASN A 105 19.75 -12.44 11.04
N VAL A 106 19.58 -13.76 11.17
CA VAL A 106 19.99 -14.50 12.36
C VAL A 106 21.50 -14.51 12.51
N VAL A 107 22.24 -14.81 11.43
CA VAL A 107 23.71 -14.83 11.47
C VAL A 107 24.27 -13.43 11.70
N GLU A 108 23.75 -12.41 11.00
CA GLU A 108 24.22 -11.04 11.15
C GLU A 108 23.96 -10.50 12.56
N ALA A 109 22.76 -10.70 13.09
CA ALA A 109 22.41 -10.27 14.45
C ALA A 109 23.28 -11.00 15.49
N ALA A 110 23.50 -12.31 15.32
CA ALA A 110 24.36 -13.06 16.21
C ALA A 110 25.81 -12.54 16.20
N CYS A 111 26.37 -12.30 15.02
CA CYS A 111 27.70 -11.70 14.86
C CYS A 111 27.78 -10.31 15.51
N LYS A 112 26.79 -9.44 15.28
CA LYS A 112 26.74 -8.07 15.83
C LYS A 112 26.61 -8.04 17.35
N LEU A 113 25.88 -8.99 17.93
CA LEU A 113 25.71 -9.13 19.39
C LEU A 113 26.89 -9.82 20.06
N GLY A 114 27.88 -10.29 19.29
CA GLY A 114 29.08 -10.94 19.82
C GLY A 114 28.90 -12.42 20.18
N ILE A 115 27.81 -13.07 19.73
CA ILE A 115 27.60 -14.51 19.89
C ILE A 115 28.66 -15.25 19.07
N LYS A 116 29.38 -16.18 19.70
CA LYS A 116 30.57 -16.83 19.11
C LYS A 116 30.30 -18.16 18.43
N LYS A 117 29.08 -18.70 18.55
CA LYS A 117 28.70 -19.99 17.98
C LYS A 117 27.35 -19.91 17.28
N VAL A 118 27.32 -20.31 16.01
CA VAL A 118 26.08 -20.46 15.24
C VAL A 118 26.05 -21.83 14.55
N ILE A 119 24.92 -22.53 14.61
CA ILE A 119 24.67 -23.76 13.85
C ILE A 119 23.49 -23.51 12.91
N LEU A 120 23.63 -23.85 11.62
CA LEU A 120 22.65 -23.57 10.59
C LEU A 120 22.14 -24.85 9.94
N ALA A 121 20.83 -24.92 9.70
CA ALA A 121 20.23 -25.97 8.87
C ALA A 121 20.42 -25.69 7.37
N SER A 122 21.34 -26.44 6.76
CA SER A 122 21.39 -26.68 5.31
C SER A 122 20.66 -27.99 4.97
N SER A 123 20.83 -28.54 3.76
CA SER A 123 20.20 -29.79 3.35
C SER A 123 21.05 -30.55 2.34
N VAL A 124 20.93 -31.88 2.30
CA VAL A 124 21.53 -32.69 1.23
C VAL A 124 20.93 -32.39 -0.16
N CYS A 125 19.79 -31.68 -0.24
CA CYS A 125 19.20 -31.26 -1.52
C CYS A 125 20.13 -30.36 -2.34
N VAL A 126 21.13 -29.73 -1.70
CA VAL A 126 22.12 -28.87 -2.38
C VAL A 126 22.95 -29.60 -3.44
N TYR A 127 23.00 -30.94 -3.37
CA TYR A 127 23.65 -31.78 -4.37
C TYR A 127 22.83 -31.94 -5.67
N GLY A 128 21.61 -31.39 -5.74
CA GLY A 128 20.88 -31.22 -7.00
C GLY A 128 20.07 -32.42 -7.49
N VAL A 129 19.99 -33.49 -6.69
CA VAL A 129 19.22 -34.70 -7.02
C VAL A 129 17.82 -34.67 -6.40
N THR A 130 17.72 -34.29 -5.13
CA THR A 130 16.42 -34.15 -4.46
C THR A 130 15.64 -32.98 -5.04
N PHE A 131 14.34 -33.18 -5.30
CA PHE A 131 13.41 -32.17 -5.87
C PHE A 131 13.74 -31.66 -7.28
N ALA A 132 14.64 -32.31 -8.02
CA ALA A 132 14.88 -31.99 -9.42
C ALA A 132 13.62 -32.25 -10.29
N GLU A 133 13.35 -31.38 -11.26
CA GLU A 133 12.23 -31.52 -12.22
C GLU A 133 12.35 -32.78 -13.08
N GLU A 134 13.58 -33.20 -13.39
CA GLU A 134 13.90 -34.44 -14.06
C GLU A 134 14.70 -35.36 -13.15
N ARG A 135 14.57 -36.68 -13.33
CA ARG A 135 15.34 -37.66 -12.56
C ARG A 135 16.84 -37.47 -12.84
N ARG A 136 17.60 -37.14 -11.80
CA ARG A 136 19.06 -36.95 -11.84
C ARG A 136 19.79 -38.00 -11.02
N GLN A 137 21.07 -38.19 -11.30
CA GLN A 137 21.95 -39.05 -10.51
C GLN A 137 22.99 -38.22 -9.77
N PHE A 138 23.52 -38.75 -8.67
CA PHE A 138 24.66 -38.15 -7.98
C PHE A 138 25.93 -38.23 -8.83
N THR A 139 26.83 -37.28 -8.60
CA THR A 139 28.08 -37.12 -9.35
C THR A 139 29.13 -38.17 -8.98
N SER A 140 29.14 -38.64 -7.73
CA SER A 140 30.03 -39.71 -7.26
C SER A 140 29.52 -40.36 -5.97
N PHE A 141 30.07 -41.54 -5.63
CA PHE A 141 29.94 -42.14 -4.31
C PHE A 141 31.32 -42.39 -3.64
N PRO A 142 31.44 -42.15 -2.33
CA PRO A 142 30.48 -41.45 -1.49
C PRO A 142 30.35 -39.97 -1.88
N ILE A 143 29.24 -39.37 -1.47
CA ILE A 143 28.98 -37.94 -1.55
C ILE A 143 29.51 -37.33 -0.26
N ASP A 144 30.51 -36.48 -0.37
CA ASP A 144 31.13 -35.76 0.74
C ASP A 144 30.92 -34.25 0.61
N GLU A 145 31.43 -33.48 1.57
CA GLU A 145 31.23 -32.02 1.59
C GLU A 145 32.00 -31.27 0.50
N GLU A 146 32.96 -31.92 -0.17
CA GLU A 146 33.73 -31.37 -1.30
C GLU A 146 33.05 -31.65 -2.65
N THR A 147 32.04 -32.52 -2.67
CA THR A 147 31.25 -32.80 -3.86
C THR A 147 30.51 -31.54 -4.33
N ASP A 148 30.55 -31.26 -5.64
CA ASP A 148 29.96 -30.07 -6.23
C ASP A 148 28.46 -29.96 -5.94
N CYS A 149 28.02 -28.76 -5.58
CA CYS A 149 26.63 -28.48 -5.20
C CYS A 149 25.93 -27.79 -6.36
N ASN A 150 25.00 -28.50 -7.00
CA ASN A 150 24.29 -28.05 -8.19
C ASN A 150 22.77 -27.99 -7.96
N PRO A 151 22.27 -27.08 -7.10
CA PRO A 151 20.86 -27.04 -6.73
C PRO A 151 19.96 -26.78 -7.94
N THR A 152 18.84 -27.48 -7.99
CA THR A 152 17.87 -27.44 -9.11
C THR A 152 16.55 -26.78 -8.75
N ASP A 153 16.33 -26.49 -7.47
CA ASP A 153 15.12 -25.88 -6.97
C ASP A 153 15.42 -24.70 -6.02
N PRO A 154 14.46 -23.77 -5.81
CA PRO A 154 14.66 -22.58 -4.97
C PRO A 154 14.93 -22.88 -3.49
N TYR A 155 14.43 -24.00 -2.95
CA TYR A 155 14.73 -24.40 -1.58
C TYR A 155 16.20 -24.83 -1.46
N ALA A 156 16.69 -25.72 -2.32
CA ALA A 156 18.10 -26.13 -2.34
C ALA A 156 19.03 -24.93 -2.60
N LEU A 157 18.65 -24.05 -3.54
CA LEU A 157 19.42 -22.83 -3.84
C LEU A 157 19.51 -21.91 -2.61
N SER A 158 18.41 -21.75 -1.87
CA SER A 158 18.41 -20.93 -0.64
C SER A 158 19.41 -21.44 0.41
N LYS A 159 19.61 -22.77 0.50
CA LYS A 159 20.56 -23.37 1.44
C LYS A 159 22.01 -23.11 1.03
N ILE A 160 22.35 -23.20 -0.25
CA ILE A 160 23.69 -22.83 -0.76
C ILE A 160 24.00 -21.35 -0.58
N VAL A 161 23.03 -20.48 -0.84
CA VAL A 161 23.17 -19.05 -0.55
C VAL A 161 23.40 -18.83 0.95
N GLY A 162 22.65 -19.53 1.80
CA GLY A 162 22.85 -19.53 3.25
C GLY A 162 24.25 -19.97 3.70
N GLU A 163 24.77 -21.08 3.15
CA GLU A 163 26.15 -21.54 3.40
C GLU A 163 27.18 -20.48 2.98
N THR A 164 26.94 -19.79 1.87
CA THR A 164 27.81 -18.72 1.36
C THR A 164 27.80 -17.49 2.26
N ILE A 165 26.62 -17.07 2.73
CA ILE A 165 26.46 -15.98 3.71
C ILE A 165 27.19 -16.32 5.01
N ALA A 166 26.97 -17.54 5.52
CA ALA A 166 27.63 -18.04 6.72
C ALA A 166 29.15 -18.00 6.60
N ARG A 167 29.71 -18.45 5.47
CA ARG A 167 31.16 -18.40 5.21
C ARG A 167 31.70 -16.98 5.26
N SER A 168 31.00 -16.05 4.59
CA SER A 168 31.37 -14.63 4.55
C SER A 168 31.37 -14.02 5.96
N LEU A 169 30.31 -14.23 6.73
CA LEU A 169 30.16 -13.63 8.06
C LEU A 169 31.08 -14.29 9.11
N ALA A 170 31.28 -15.61 9.05
CA ALA A 170 32.25 -16.31 9.90
C ALA A 170 33.67 -15.74 9.71
N SER A 171 34.09 -15.55 8.46
CA SER A 171 35.40 -14.96 8.12
C SER A 171 35.50 -13.50 8.58
N ARG A 172 34.44 -12.71 8.36
CA ARG A 172 34.42 -11.28 8.71
C ARG A 172 34.45 -11.02 10.22
N PHE A 173 33.75 -11.82 11.01
CA PHE A 173 33.54 -11.59 12.44
C PHE A 173 34.34 -12.53 13.36
N GLY A 174 35.05 -13.51 12.81
CA GLY A 174 35.78 -14.50 13.61
C GLY A 174 34.86 -15.34 14.48
N VAL A 175 33.72 -15.76 13.91
CA VAL A 175 32.68 -16.55 14.59
C VAL A 175 32.72 -17.98 14.06
N ASP A 176 32.51 -18.96 14.93
CA ASP A 176 32.34 -20.34 14.48
C ASP A 176 30.92 -20.55 13.96
N ILE A 177 30.81 -20.93 12.68
CA ILE A 177 29.51 -21.21 12.05
C ILE A 177 29.54 -22.58 11.39
N TYR A 178 28.72 -23.51 11.90
CA TYR A 178 28.63 -24.88 11.40
C TYR A 178 27.31 -25.11 10.67
N CYS A 179 27.38 -25.41 9.38
CA CYS A 179 26.22 -25.74 8.55
C CYS A 179 26.05 -27.26 8.51
N LEU A 180 24.86 -27.73 8.85
CA LEU A 180 24.49 -29.14 8.77
C LEU A 180 23.68 -29.36 7.48
N ARG A 181 24.21 -30.11 6.52
CA ARG A 181 23.46 -30.60 5.36
C ARG A 181 22.61 -31.78 5.82
N ILE A 182 21.41 -31.47 6.29
CA ILE A 182 20.51 -32.45 6.91
C ILE A 182 19.96 -33.40 5.85
N GLY A 183 20.09 -34.71 6.10
CA GLY A 183 19.50 -35.79 5.31
C GLY A 183 17.99 -35.92 5.49
N ALA A 184 17.41 -37.01 4.97
CA ALA A 184 16.00 -37.31 5.21
C ALA A 184 15.77 -37.60 6.70
N VAL A 185 15.11 -36.68 7.41
CA VAL A 185 14.86 -36.80 8.86
C VAL A 185 13.77 -37.84 9.10
N ILE A 186 14.11 -38.90 9.84
CA ILE A 186 13.19 -39.97 10.22
C ILE A 186 12.93 -39.90 11.72
N GLU A 187 11.65 -39.91 12.09
CA GLU A 187 11.22 -39.90 13.48
C GLU A 187 11.01 -41.34 13.98
N PRO A 188 11.24 -41.63 15.28
CA PRO A 188 11.03 -42.96 15.85
C PRO A 188 9.67 -43.58 15.52
N GLU A 189 8.61 -42.77 15.49
CA GLU A 189 7.24 -43.21 15.22
C GLU A 189 7.03 -43.63 13.75
N LYS A 190 7.89 -43.17 12.84
CA LYS A 190 7.81 -43.43 11.40
C LYS A 190 8.71 -44.56 10.92
N TYR A 191 9.52 -45.16 11.79
CA TYR A 191 10.50 -46.19 11.43
C TYR A 191 9.91 -47.32 10.59
N ALA A 192 8.81 -47.91 11.05
CA ALA A 192 8.20 -49.06 10.38
C ALA A 192 7.74 -48.72 8.96
N GLU A 193 7.20 -47.52 8.75
CA GLU A 193 6.74 -47.04 7.45
C GLU A 193 7.92 -46.69 6.54
N SER A 194 8.80 -45.80 7.01
CA SER A 194 9.91 -45.26 6.21
C SER A 194 10.87 -46.36 5.78
N PHE A 195 11.41 -47.15 6.71
CA PHE A 195 12.40 -48.17 6.37
C PHE A 195 11.82 -49.35 5.58
N SER A 196 10.53 -49.67 5.76
CA SER A 196 9.84 -50.62 4.88
C SER A 196 9.82 -50.14 3.43
N GLY A 197 9.60 -48.84 3.20
CA GLY A 197 9.70 -48.23 1.87
C GLY A 197 11.10 -48.37 1.28
N TYR A 198 12.13 -48.00 2.04
CA TYR A 198 13.54 -48.09 1.61
C TYR A 198 13.96 -49.52 1.22
N ILE A 199 13.48 -50.53 1.94
CA ILE A 199 13.81 -51.95 1.68
C ILE A 199 13.03 -52.50 0.50
N ASN A 200 11.72 -52.24 0.43
CA ASN A 200 10.84 -52.89 -0.53
C ASN A 200 10.78 -52.18 -1.88
N GLN A 201 11.12 -50.89 -1.95
CA GLN A 201 11.10 -50.07 -3.17
C GLN A 201 12.35 -49.18 -3.25
N PRO A 202 13.56 -49.75 -3.21
CA PRO A 202 14.79 -48.97 -3.11
C PRO A 202 14.95 -47.94 -4.23
N GLU A 203 14.46 -48.23 -5.43
CA GLU A 203 14.57 -47.34 -6.60
C GLU A 203 13.77 -46.04 -6.46
N ALA A 204 12.79 -45.97 -5.55
CA ALA A 204 11.98 -44.77 -5.29
C ALA A 204 12.66 -43.77 -4.33
N TRP A 205 13.77 -44.16 -3.71
CA TRP A 205 14.46 -43.40 -2.67
C TRP A 205 15.85 -42.92 -3.09
N ASP A 206 16.14 -42.98 -4.39
CA ASP A 206 17.36 -42.45 -4.99
C ASP A 206 17.53 -40.95 -4.71
N VAL A 207 16.44 -40.20 -4.62
CA VAL A 207 16.41 -38.76 -4.28
C VAL A 207 17.08 -38.41 -2.94
N HIS A 208 17.23 -39.36 -2.02
CA HIS A 208 17.91 -39.16 -0.73
C HIS A 208 19.27 -39.86 -0.65
N GLY A 209 19.73 -40.46 -1.76
CA GLY A 209 20.98 -41.22 -1.81
C GLY A 209 21.00 -42.37 -0.81
N TRP A 210 19.85 -43.03 -0.58
CA TRP A 210 19.69 -44.14 0.38
C TRP A 210 20.31 -43.86 1.75
N SER A 211 20.28 -42.59 2.14
CA SER A 211 20.82 -42.07 3.38
C SER A 211 19.69 -41.42 4.16
N TYR A 212 19.79 -41.45 5.49
CA TYR A 212 18.80 -40.90 6.39
C TYR A 212 19.49 -40.21 7.57
N ILE A 213 18.72 -39.49 8.38
CA ILE A 213 19.15 -39.02 9.69
C ILE A 213 18.04 -39.29 10.70
N ASP A 214 18.35 -39.99 11.80
CA ASP A 214 17.45 -40.09 12.94
C ASP A 214 17.31 -38.73 13.61
N ALA A 215 16.07 -38.36 13.95
CA ALA A 215 15.80 -37.06 14.54
C ALA A 215 16.55 -36.81 15.88
N ARG A 216 16.90 -37.87 16.64
CA ARG A 216 17.68 -37.76 17.89
C ARG A 216 19.18 -37.71 17.61
N ASP A 217 19.69 -38.49 16.66
CA ASP A 217 21.09 -38.39 16.24
C ASP A 217 21.40 -37.00 15.64
N LEU A 218 20.45 -36.36 14.96
CA LEU A 218 20.56 -34.95 14.56
C LEU A 218 20.70 -34.01 15.77
N GLY A 219 20.01 -34.30 16.86
CA GLY A 219 20.14 -33.61 18.14
C GLY A 219 21.54 -33.78 18.75
N GLN A 220 22.08 -35.01 18.73
CA GLN A 220 23.45 -35.30 19.14
C GLN A 220 24.47 -34.51 18.30
N MET A 221 24.30 -34.44 16.98
CA MET A 221 25.17 -33.64 16.10
C MET A 221 25.15 -32.14 16.46
N CYS A 222 23.97 -31.59 16.75
CA CYS A 222 23.84 -30.20 17.20
C CYS A 222 24.56 -29.98 18.54
N HIS A 223 24.39 -30.88 19.51
CA HIS A 223 25.11 -30.83 20.78
C HIS A 223 26.63 -30.86 20.60
N LEU A 224 27.15 -31.80 19.81
CA LEU A 224 28.59 -31.90 19.52
C LEU A 224 29.12 -30.65 18.81
N GLY A 225 28.33 -30.06 17.91
CA GLY A 225 28.62 -28.78 17.28
C GLY A 225 28.69 -27.61 18.26
N LEU A 226 27.88 -27.63 19.32
CA LEU A 226 27.99 -26.66 20.40
C LEU A 226 29.29 -26.87 21.20
N GLU A 227 29.70 -28.11 21.48
CA GLU A 227 30.86 -28.40 22.33
C GLU A 227 32.22 -28.11 21.66
N ARG A 228 32.28 -28.15 20.32
CA ARG A 228 33.52 -27.86 19.57
C ARG A 228 33.58 -26.40 19.14
N ASN A 229 34.72 -25.74 19.38
CA ASN A 229 35.00 -24.37 18.95
C ASN A 229 36.32 -24.28 18.18
N GLY A 230 36.56 -23.16 17.50
CA GLY A 230 37.82 -22.82 16.83
C GLY A 230 37.99 -23.44 15.44
N LEU A 231 36.90 -23.90 14.82
CA LEU A 231 36.92 -24.50 13.48
C LEU A 231 36.52 -23.48 12.38
N GLY A 232 36.12 -22.27 12.76
CA GLY A 232 35.66 -21.23 11.86
C GLY A 232 34.37 -21.63 11.16
N TRP A 233 34.34 -21.48 9.83
CA TRP A 233 33.24 -21.94 9.00
C TRP A 233 33.43 -23.41 8.62
N GLN A 234 32.43 -24.24 8.89
CA GLN A 234 32.41 -25.64 8.46
C GLN A 234 31.04 -26.04 7.91
N VAL A 235 31.07 -26.99 6.98
CA VAL A 235 29.89 -27.71 6.47
C VAL A 235 30.07 -29.18 6.79
N PHE A 236 28.99 -29.83 7.22
CA PHE A 236 28.94 -31.24 7.57
C PHE A 236 27.71 -31.90 6.96
N ASN A 237 27.88 -33.07 6.36
CA ASN A 237 26.76 -33.96 6.05
C ASN A 237 26.21 -34.55 7.35
N ALA A 238 24.95 -34.26 7.62
CA ALA A 238 24.24 -34.71 8.81
C ALA A 238 23.33 -35.90 8.46
N THR A 239 23.97 -37.06 8.35
CA THR A 239 23.39 -38.38 8.04
C THR A 239 23.94 -39.45 8.99
N ASN A 240 23.19 -40.53 9.16
CA ASN A 240 23.59 -41.72 9.90
C ASN A 240 24.66 -42.54 9.16
N ASP A 241 25.33 -43.45 9.87
CA ASP A 241 26.48 -44.20 9.35
C ASP A 241 26.07 -45.21 8.25
N GLU A 242 24.88 -45.80 8.39
CA GLU A 242 24.45 -46.92 7.57
C GLU A 242 23.53 -46.54 6.40
N ILE A 243 23.75 -47.19 5.25
CA ILE A 243 22.80 -47.17 4.13
C ILE A 243 21.45 -47.75 4.55
N THR A 244 20.36 -47.20 4.00
CA THR A 244 18.99 -47.71 4.18
C THR A 244 18.71 -48.93 3.29
N ASN A 245 19.62 -49.91 3.28
CA ASN A 245 19.47 -51.19 2.57
C ASN A 245 20.15 -52.34 3.33
N THR A 246 19.82 -53.58 2.99
CA THR A 246 20.39 -54.78 3.59
C THR A 246 21.50 -55.43 2.76
N GLU A 247 21.64 -55.07 1.48
CA GLU A 247 22.73 -55.50 0.62
C GLU A 247 24.04 -54.76 0.96
N ASN A 248 25.19 -55.31 0.54
CA ASN A 248 26.47 -54.60 0.59
C ASN A 248 26.37 -53.28 -0.21
N THR A 249 26.83 -52.17 0.37
CA THR A 249 26.71 -50.82 -0.22
C THR A 249 27.19 -50.76 -1.66
N THR A 250 28.41 -51.23 -1.94
CA THR A 250 29.01 -51.15 -3.28
C THR A 250 28.25 -52.01 -4.29
N ALA A 251 27.83 -53.21 -3.90
CA ALA A 251 27.04 -54.10 -4.75
C ALA A 251 25.67 -53.48 -5.09
N PHE A 252 24.99 -52.92 -4.08
CA PHE A 252 23.71 -52.27 -4.24
C PHE A 252 23.80 -51.05 -5.17
N LEU A 253 24.72 -50.11 -4.88
CA LEU A 253 24.89 -48.90 -5.66
C LEU A 253 25.30 -49.18 -7.12
N SER A 254 26.15 -50.19 -7.36
CA SER A 254 26.50 -50.61 -8.72
C SER A 254 25.30 -51.15 -9.51
N ARG A 255 24.28 -51.69 -8.82
CA ARG A 255 23.05 -52.19 -9.43
C ARG A 255 22.05 -51.06 -9.72
N VAL A 256 21.86 -50.13 -8.79
CA VAL A 256 20.81 -49.11 -8.87
C VAL A 256 21.26 -47.77 -9.48
N SER A 257 22.58 -47.50 -9.48
CA SER A 257 23.17 -46.30 -10.09
C SER A 257 24.49 -46.63 -10.81
N PRO A 258 24.45 -47.49 -11.85
CA PRO A 258 25.67 -48.03 -12.50
C PRO A 258 26.55 -46.97 -13.17
N SER A 259 26.01 -45.79 -13.47
CA SER A 259 26.72 -44.68 -14.12
C SER A 259 27.38 -43.71 -13.15
N THR A 260 27.18 -43.85 -11.83
CA THR A 260 27.82 -42.99 -10.83
C THR A 260 29.18 -43.58 -10.40
N PRO A 261 30.30 -42.87 -10.58
CA PRO A 261 31.62 -43.37 -10.23
C PRO A 261 31.87 -43.42 -8.71
N PHE A 262 32.65 -44.40 -8.26
CA PHE A 262 33.17 -44.45 -6.90
C PHE A 262 34.50 -43.67 -6.80
N THR A 263 34.60 -42.71 -5.88
CA THR A 263 35.83 -41.94 -5.63
C THR A 263 36.78 -42.66 -4.68
N ARG A 264 36.27 -43.62 -3.90
CA ARG A 264 37.03 -44.53 -3.05
C ARG A 264 36.24 -45.80 -2.74
N GLU A 265 36.91 -46.78 -2.13
CA GLU A 265 36.23 -47.93 -1.53
C GLU A 265 35.29 -47.48 -0.40
N MET A 266 34.07 -48.02 -0.41
CA MET A 266 33.04 -47.80 0.60
C MET A 266 33.01 -48.95 1.60
N GLY A 267 32.73 -48.65 2.86
CA GLY A 267 32.48 -49.67 3.88
C GLY A 267 31.26 -50.52 3.52
N ASP A 268 31.21 -51.75 4.06
CA ASP A 268 30.20 -52.76 3.74
C ASP A 268 28.74 -52.25 3.82
N ARG A 269 28.47 -51.37 4.79
CA ARG A 269 27.17 -50.73 5.00
C ARG A 269 27.23 -49.20 5.00
N GLU A 270 28.33 -48.61 4.55
CA GLU A 270 28.52 -47.15 4.61
C GLU A 270 27.41 -46.42 3.82
N ALA A 271 26.80 -45.40 4.42
CA ALA A 271 25.81 -44.57 3.75
C ALA A 271 26.44 -43.82 2.54
N PRO A 272 25.72 -43.68 1.41
CA PRO A 272 26.23 -42.95 0.26
C PRO A 272 26.52 -41.47 0.55
N MET A 273 25.72 -40.82 1.41
CA MET A 273 26.05 -39.51 1.98
C MET A 273 27.00 -39.70 3.16
N SER A 274 28.30 -39.48 2.92
CA SER A 274 29.35 -39.73 3.91
C SER A 274 29.31 -38.70 5.03
N ASN A 275 29.23 -39.17 6.28
CA ASN A 275 29.32 -38.36 7.50
C ASN A 275 30.72 -38.43 8.15
N ARG A 276 31.75 -38.95 7.45
CA ARG A 276 33.11 -39.12 8.02
C ARG A 276 33.70 -37.82 8.58
N LYS A 277 33.40 -36.67 7.95
CA LYS A 277 33.89 -35.36 8.40
C LYS A 277 33.34 -34.98 9.77
N ILE A 278 32.03 -35.18 10.01
CA ILE A 278 31.43 -34.86 11.31
C ILE A 278 31.87 -35.84 12.39
N GLN A 279 32.10 -37.11 12.06
CA GLN A 279 32.72 -38.07 12.98
C GLN A 279 34.15 -37.64 13.36
N ALA A 280 34.96 -37.25 12.39
CA ALA A 280 36.36 -36.88 12.63
C ALA A 280 36.51 -35.56 13.39
N MET A 281 35.71 -34.55 13.04
CA MET A 281 35.86 -33.19 13.59
C MET A 281 35.03 -32.95 14.85
N LEU A 282 33.82 -33.49 14.92
CA LEU A 282 32.92 -33.27 16.06
C LEU A 282 32.83 -34.47 17.01
N GLY A 283 33.19 -35.67 16.53
CA GLY A 283 33.13 -36.89 17.33
C GLY A 283 31.77 -37.59 17.29
N PHE A 284 30.96 -37.35 16.24
CA PHE A 284 29.67 -38.00 16.06
C PHE A 284 29.79 -39.53 16.09
N ARG A 285 28.84 -40.18 16.77
CA ARG A 285 28.69 -41.64 16.83
C ARG A 285 27.20 -41.96 16.78
N GLU A 286 26.80 -42.70 15.76
CA GLU A 286 25.42 -43.15 15.60
C GLU A 286 24.93 -43.91 16.85
N GLU A 287 23.87 -43.41 17.50
CA GLU A 287 23.22 -44.08 18.63
C GLU A 287 21.99 -44.88 18.16
N HIS A 288 21.36 -44.47 17.06
CA HIS A 288 20.09 -45.00 16.58
C HIS A 288 20.17 -45.62 15.18
N PRO A 289 20.96 -46.70 14.98
CA PRO A 289 21.01 -47.40 13.70
C PRO A 289 19.66 -48.04 13.39
N TRP A 290 19.12 -47.79 12.20
CA TRP A 290 17.76 -48.19 11.82
C TRP A 290 17.51 -49.70 11.94
N MET A 291 18.52 -50.53 11.66
CA MET A 291 18.43 -51.99 11.77
C MET A 291 18.20 -52.48 13.19
N ARG A 292 18.53 -51.69 14.23
CA ARG A 292 18.19 -52.03 15.61
C ARG A 292 16.67 -52.08 15.81
N TYR A 293 15.92 -51.33 15.02
CA TYR A 293 14.48 -51.13 15.19
C TYR A 293 13.62 -51.88 14.17
N ILE A 294 14.21 -52.40 13.09
CA ILE A 294 13.51 -53.14 12.04
C ILE A 294 13.94 -54.61 12.04
N PRO A 295 13.09 -55.57 12.42
CA PRO A 295 13.44 -56.98 12.46
C PRO A 295 13.60 -57.56 11.05
N ILE A 296 14.84 -57.84 10.65
CA ILE A 296 15.14 -58.52 9.38
C ILE A 296 14.90 -60.02 9.56
N THR A 297 13.78 -60.54 9.04
CA THR A 297 13.53 -61.99 8.98
C THR A 297 13.78 -62.53 7.58
N LYS A 298 14.23 -63.78 7.44
CA LYS A 298 14.51 -64.47 6.15
C LYS A 298 13.36 -64.45 5.12
N LYS A 299 12.15 -64.01 5.49
CA LYS A 299 10.97 -63.93 4.61
C LYS A 299 10.97 -62.73 3.67
N THR A 300 11.78 -61.69 3.91
CA THR A 300 11.84 -60.47 3.08
C THR A 300 12.76 -60.58 1.87
N LEU A 301 13.58 -61.64 1.76
CA LEU A 301 14.56 -61.85 0.68
C LEU A 301 13.99 -62.61 -0.54
N GLY A 302 12.70 -62.89 -0.60
CA GLY A 302 12.15 -63.70 -1.70
C GLY A 302 10.65 -63.57 -1.85
N ARG A 303 10.21 -62.55 -2.58
CA ARG A 303 8.93 -62.55 -3.32
C ARG A 303 8.89 -61.37 -4.29
N SER A 304 9.16 -61.66 -5.55
CA SER A 304 8.73 -60.85 -6.69
C SER A 304 7.20 -60.90 -6.75
N PRO A 305 6.45 -59.79 -6.70
CA PRO A 305 5.02 -59.84 -6.96
C PRO A 305 4.79 -59.68 -8.47
N SER A 306 4.34 -60.76 -9.09
CA SER A 306 3.58 -60.69 -10.34
C SER A 306 2.23 -60.02 -10.06
N PHE A 307 1.95 -58.90 -10.73
CA PHE A 307 0.59 -58.34 -10.78
C PHE A 307 0.08 -58.28 -12.20
N GLY A 308 -1.13 -58.84 -12.35
CA GLY A 308 -1.80 -59.10 -13.60
C GLY A 308 -2.31 -57.84 -14.30
N ILE A 309 -2.31 -57.94 -15.62
CA ILE A 309 -2.89 -56.99 -16.57
C ILE A 309 -4.42 -57.03 -16.45
N GLN A 310 -5.03 -55.90 -16.10
CA GLN A 310 -6.34 -55.52 -16.63
C GLN A 310 -6.36 -54.01 -16.92
N ASN A 311 -6.47 -53.69 -18.21
CA ASN A 311 -6.74 -52.35 -18.75
C ASN A 311 -8.15 -51.88 -18.34
N PRO A 312 -8.35 -50.56 -18.26
CA PRO A 312 -9.21 -49.95 -19.29
C PRO A 312 -8.66 -48.62 -19.85
N GLN A 313 -8.52 -48.62 -21.17
CA GLN A 313 -8.84 -47.57 -22.14
C GLN A 313 -8.84 -46.09 -21.69
N GLY A 314 -7.96 -45.32 -22.34
CA GLY A 314 -8.42 -44.23 -23.23
C GLY A 314 -8.10 -42.79 -22.82
N VAL A 315 -6.91 -42.29 -23.19
CA VAL A 315 -6.68 -40.87 -23.52
C VAL A 315 -5.64 -40.82 -24.66
N PRO A 316 -5.87 -40.10 -25.79
CA PRO A 316 -4.92 -40.06 -26.90
C PRO A 316 -3.84 -39.00 -26.73
N ASP A 317 -2.66 -39.42 -27.19
CA ASP A 317 -1.38 -38.73 -27.32
C ASP A 317 -1.47 -37.50 -28.27
N CYS A 318 -0.76 -36.43 -27.92
CA CYS A 318 -0.58 -35.25 -28.78
C CYS A 318 0.91 -35.01 -28.97
N SER A 319 1.40 -35.29 -30.18
CA SER A 319 2.69 -34.82 -30.69
C SER A 319 2.53 -34.30 -32.13
N PRO A 320 3.37 -33.33 -32.57
CA PRO A 320 3.04 -32.39 -33.64
C PRO A 320 3.59 -32.80 -35.01
N GLY A 321 2.87 -32.46 -36.09
CA GLY A 321 3.29 -32.72 -37.47
C GLY A 321 2.81 -31.64 -38.45
N LEU A 322 3.75 -31.08 -39.20
CA LEU A 322 3.65 -29.92 -40.08
C LEU A 322 2.76 -30.07 -41.34
N VAL A 323 2.05 -28.98 -41.64
CA VAL A 323 1.93 -28.24 -42.92
C VAL A 323 1.81 -29.01 -44.25
N ARG A 324 0.71 -28.77 -45.01
CA ARG A 324 0.70 -28.21 -46.39
C ARG A 324 -0.73 -28.15 -47.00
N GLY A 325 -1.06 -27.01 -47.63
CA GLY A 325 -1.76 -26.95 -48.93
C GLY A 325 -3.29 -26.77 -48.99
N SER A 326 -3.70 -25.55 -49.36
CA SER A 326 -5.04 -25.04 -49.77
C SER A 326 -5.54 -25.60 -51.14
N PRO A 327 -6.71 -25.20 -51.73
CA PRO A 327 -8.07 -24.87 -51.23
C PRO A 327 -9.19 -25.56 -52.12
N PRO A 328 -10.40 -24.99 -52.38
CA PRO A 328 -11.69 -25.47 -51.88
C PRO A 328 -12.63 -26.05 -52.98
N THR A 329 -13.70 -26.75 -52.59
CA THR A 329 -14.87 -26.96 -53.48
C THR A 329 -16.20 -26.77 -52.75
N GLN A 330 -17.13 -26.18 -53.50
CA GLN A 330 -18.47 -25.73 -53.16
C GLN A 330 -19.47 -26.89 -53.07
N ASP A 331 -20.49 -26.76 -52.21
CA ASP A 331 -21.94 -26.86 -52.49
C ASP A 331 -22.67 -26.95 -51.14
N SER A 332 -23.54 -26.01 -50.72
CA SER A 332 -24.82 -25.51 -51.25
C SER A 332 -26.02 -26.43 -50.95
N SER A 333 -27.13 -25.77 -50.58
CA SER A 333 -28.48 -26.25 -50.17
C SER A 333 -28.66 -26.51 -48.65
N ALA A 334 -29.68 -25.98 -47.95
CA ALA A 334 -30.86 -25.23 -48.36
C ALA A 334 -31.38 -24.31 -47.24
N MET A 335 -31.99 -23.21 -47.69
CA MET A 335 -32.73 -22.17 -46.96
C MET A 335 -34.07 -22.65 -46.37
N GLY A 336 -34.54 -21.88 -45.38
CA GLY A 336 -35.96 -21.52 -45.21
C GLY A 336 -36.13 -20.62 -43.98
N LEU A 337 -36.13 -19.29 -44.13
CA LEU A 337 -37.32 -18.39 -44.21
C LEU A 337 -37.98 -18.18 -42.82
N LEU A 338 -38.23 -16.98 -42.26
CA LEU A 338 -38.52 -15.62 -42.77
C LEU A 338 -38.10 -14.57 -41.68
N HIS A 339 -37.46 -13.43 -41.98
CA HIS A 339 -38.01 -12.16 -42.51
C HIS A 339 -39.02 -11.47 -41.55
N ARG A 340 -38.93 -10.18 -41.16
CA ARG A 340 -38.69 -8.95 -41.96
C ARG A 340 -38.54 -7.66 -41.11
N HIS A 341 -37.68 -6.76 -41.62
CA HIS A 341 -37.81 -5.29 -41.76
C HIS A 341 -37.80 -4.38 -40.51
N ARG A 342 -37.12 -3.22 -40.50
CA ARG A 342 -36.89 -2.20 -41.54
C ARG A 342 -35.51 -1.54 -41.46
N ALA A 343 -35.01 -1.14 -42.63
CA ALA A 343 -33.88 -0.25 -42.87
C ALA A 343 -34.36 1.21 -43.07
N ASN A 344 -33.53 2.22 -42.79
CA ASN A 344 -32.86 3.05 -43.81
C ASN A 344 -32.10 4.28 -43.25
N LYS A 345 -30.85 4.41 -43.73
CA LYS A 345 -30.18 5.56 -44.37
C LYS A 345 -29.98 6.93 -43.68
N SER A 346 -28.70 7.30 -43.76
CA SER A 346 -28.09 8.54 -44.29
C SER A 346 -27.81 9.72 -43.36
N ALA A 347 -26.57 10.19 -43.51
CA ALA A 347 -25.88 11.30 -42.87
C ALA A 347 -26.51 12.67 -43.12
N VAL A 348 -26.48 13.55 -42.12
CA VAL A 348 -26.33 15.01 -42.26
C VAL A 348 -25.75 15.56 -40.93
N HIS A 349 -24.80 16.49 -41.01
CA HIS A 349 -24.47 17.40 -39.90
C HIS A 349 -25.71 18.22 -39.48
N PRO A 350 -25.78 18.69 -38.21
CA PRO A 350 -26.08 20.11 -38.08
C PRO A 350 -25.18 20.84 -37.09
N ALA A 351 -25.03 22.13 -37.37
CA ALA A 351 -24.47 23.15 -36.52
C ALA A 351 -25.56 23.79 -35.64
N ALA A 352 -25.12 24.28 -34.48
CA ALA A 352 -25.63 25.42 -33.71
C ALA A 352 -27.14 25.47 -33.36
N GLY A 353 -27.41 25.39 -32.05
CA GLY A 353 -28.60 25.97 -31.43
C GLY A 353 -29.63 24.96 -30.94
N GLU A 354 -29.29 24.18 -29.91
CA GLU A 354 -30.29 23.54 -29.04
C GLU A 354 -29.92 23.87 -27.60
N GLU A 355 -30.88 24.41 -26.85
CA GLU A 355 -30.81 24.55 -25.40
C GLU A 355 -30.50 23.18 -24.81
N GLN A 356 -29.30 23.02 -24.25
CA GLN A 356 -28.90 21.81 -23.52
C GLN A 356 -29.74 21.72 -22.24
N GLY A 357 -30.93 21.13 -22.34
CA GLY A 357 -31.61 20.57 -21.17
C GLY A 357 -30.65 19.59 -20.50
N GLN A 358 -30.45 19.73 -19.19
CA GLN A 358 -29.64 18.81 -18.39
C GLN A 358 -30.17 17.38 -18.61
N HIS A 359 -29.48 16.58 -19.42
CA HIS A 359 -29.78 15.16 -19.54
C HIS A 359 -29.45 14.50 -18.21
N GLU A 360 -30.40 13.72 -17.66
CA GLU A 360 -30.16 12.91 -16.46
C GLU A 360 -28.95 11.99 -16.67
N PRO A 361 -28.07 11.82 -15.65
CA PRO A 361 -26.94 10.89 -15.74
C PRO A 361 -27.40 9.47 -16.09
N ARG A 362 -26.70 8.81 -17.02
CA ARG A 362 -26.99 7.43 -17.44
C ARG A 362 -25.71 6.59 -17.40
N TYR A 363 -25.77 5.49 -16.65
CA TYR A 363 -24.70 4.51 -16.55
C TYR A 363 -25.08 3.20 -17.25
N VAL A 364 -24.12 2.29 -17.41
CA VAL A 364 -24.42 0.94 -17.88
C VAL A 364 -25.20 0.19 -16.81
N ASP A 365 -26.37 -0.34 -17.18
CA ASP A 365 -27.16 -1.20 -16.31
C ASP A 365 -26.54 -2.60 -16.24
N PHE A 366 -26.02 -2.96 -15.06
CA PHE A 366 -25.51 -4.31 -14.79
C PHE A 366 -26.64 -5.19 -14.24
N PRO A 367 -26.69 -6.48 -14.61
CA PRO A 367 -27.57 -7.41 -13.92
C PRO A 367 -27.15 -7.52 -12.44
N ILE A 368 -28.13 -7.44 -11.54
CA ILE A 368 -27.92 -7.53 -10.08
C ILE A 368 -28.86 -8.59 -9.47
N ALA A 369 -28.38 -9.29 -8.45
CA ALA A 369 -29.25 -10.16 -7.66
C ALA A 369 -30.28 -9.30 -6.91
N PRO A 370 -31.54 -9.76 -6.74
CA PRO A 370 -32.53 -9.07 -5.94
C PRO A 370 -32.03 -8.77 -4.52
N ASN A 371 -32.46 -7.64 -3.95
CA ASN A 371 -31.99 -7.23 -2.62
C ASN A 371 -32.43 -8.18 -1.49
N ASP A 372 -33.53 -8.89 -1.69
CA ASP A 372 -34.12 -9.89 -0.81
C ASP A 372 -33.69 -11.33 -1.17
N ALA A 373 -32.77 -11.49 -2.12
CA ALA A 373 -32.29 -12.81 -2.52
C ALA A 373 -31.56 -13.52 -1.36
N THR A 374 -31.92 -14.78 -1.14
CA THR A 374 -31.30 -15.67 -0.15
C THR A 374 -30.86 -16.97 -0.81
N TRP A 375 -29.82 -17.58 -0.26
CA TRP A 375 -29.44 -18.95 -0.55
C TRP A 375 -30.44 -19.93 0.06
N GLU A 376 -30.42 -21.20 -0.35
CA GLU A 376 -31.31 -22.25 0.18
C GLU A 376 -31.23 -22.42 1.71
N ASN A 377 -30.08 -22.09 2.30
CA ASN A 377 -29.86 -22.11 3.75
C ASN A 377 -30.41 -20.87 4.48
N GLY A 378 -31.08 -19.95 3.77
CA GLY A 378 -31.67 -18.72 4.32
C GLY A 378 -30.69 -17.54 4.48
N GLU A 379 -29.41 -17.71 4.14
CA GLU A 379 -28.44 -16.62 4.21
C GLU A 379 -28.62 -15.62 3.05
N PRO A 380 -28.43 -14.31 3.27
CA PRO A 380 -28.56 -13.31 2.21
C PRO A 380 -27.47 -13.48 1.13
N VAL A 381 -27.84 -13.27 -0.13
CA VAL A 381 -26.89 -13.24 -1.26
C VAL A 381 -26.11 -11.92 -1.20
N LEU A 382 -24.84 -12.01 -0.82
CA LEU A 382 -23.95 -10.84 -0.70
C LEU A 382 -23.22 -10.52 -2.01
N ASN A 383 -23.03 -11.50 -2.89
CA ASN A 383 -22.28 -11.38 -4.15
C ASN A 383 -23.18 -10.95 -5.33
N LYS A 384 -23.89 -9.83 -5.15
CA LYS A 384 -24.98 -9.38 -6.03
C LYS A 384 -24.59 -9.15 -7.49
N TYR A 385 -23.35 -8.76 -7.75
CA TYR A 385 -22.83 -8.48 -9.08
C TYR A 385 -22.02 -9.66 -9.60
N SER A 386 -21.11 -10.18 -8.78
CA SER A 386 -20.19 -11.24 -9.22
C SER A 386 -20.89 -12.58 -9.47
N THR A 387 -22.06 -12.84 -8.86
CA THR A 387 -22.86 -14.05 -9.09
C THR A 387 -23.17 -14.29 -10.57
N PHE A 388 -23.38 -13.23 -11.37
CA PHE A 388 -23.66 -13.41 -12.80
C PHE A 388 -22.46 -13.90 -13.59
N LEU A 389 -21.24 -13.62 -13.13
CA LEU A 389 -20.02 -14.15 -13.74
C LEU A 389 -19.64 -15.54 -13.22
N THR A 390 -20.14 -15.92 -12.03
CA THR A 390 -19.68 -17.13 -11.34
C THR A 390 -20.70 -18.25 -11.24
N ARG A 391 -21.99 -17.99 -11.52
CA ARG A 391 -23.02 -19.04 -11.50
C ARG A 391 -22.85 -20.03 -12.64
N GLU A 392 -23.15 -21.29 -12.33
CA GLU A 392 -23.30 -22.38 -13.30
C GLU A 392 -22.15 -22.41 -14.33
N HIS A 393 -22.50 -22.52 -15.62
CA HIS A 393 -21.57 -22.55 -16.75
C HIS A 393 -21.84 -21.44 -17.76
N ASP A 394 -22.47 -20.33 -17.34
CA ASP A 394 -22.79 -19.19 -18.21
C ASP A 394 -21.51 -18.51 -18.73
N PHE A 395 -20.47 -18.39 -17.88
CA PHE A 395 -19.22 -17.70 -18.19
C PHE A 395 -17.98 -18.55 -17.85
N PRO A 396 -17.73 -19.66 -18.56
CA PRO A 396 -16.64 -20.59 -18.24
C PRO A 396 -15.25 -19.94 -18.33
N GLY A 397 -15.07 -18.97 -19.23
CA GLY A 397 -13.83 -18.20 -19.34
C GLY A 397 -13.53 -17.33 -18.11
N ALA A 398 -14.57 -16.71 -17.53
CA ALA A 398 -14.42 -15.92 -16.30
C ALA A 398 -14.04 -16.82 -15.12
N LYS A 399 -14.74 -17.95 -14.95
CA LYS A 399 -14.43 -18.94 -13.90
C LYS A 399 -13.01 -19.48 -14.03
N ALA A 400 -12.56 -19.82 -15.24
CA ALA A 400 -11.19 -20.30 -15.48
C ALA A 400 -10.12 -19.26 -15.05
N MET A 401 -10.32 -17.99 -15.40
CA MET A 401 -9.42 -16.90 -14.99
C MET A 401 -9.44 -16.69 -13.47
N LEU A 402 -10.59 -16.77 -12.82
CA LEU A 402 -10.72 -16.64 -11.37
C LEU A 402 -10.04 -17.79 -10.61
N TYR A 403 -10.15 -19.03 -11.10
CA TYR A 403 -9.37 -20.15 -10.56
C TYR A 403 -7.87 -19.90 -10.69
N ALA A 404 -7.40 -19.49 -11.87
CA ALA A 404 -5.99 -19.18 -12.10
C ALA A 404 -5.50 -18.01 -11.22
N ALA A 405 -6.37 -17.04 -10.91
CA ALA A 405 -6.09 -15.93 -10.01
C ALA A 405 -6.06 -16.32 -8.52
N GLY A 406 -6.42 -17.56 -8.18
CA GLY A 406 -6.28 -18.13 -6.83
C GLY A 406 -7.58 -18.25 -6.02
N VAL A 407 -8.76 -18.27 -6.67
CA VAL A 407 -10.00 -18.67 -5.98
C VAL A 407 -9.92 -20.16 -5.63
N PRO A 408 -10.07 -20.56 -4.35
CA PRO A 408 -9.67 -21.90 -3.89
C PRO A 408 -10.61 -23.03 -4.33
N ASN A 409 -11.92 -22.75 -4.49
CA ASN A 409 -12.91 -23.74 -4.87
C ASN A 409 -14.17 -23.09 -5.46
N GLU A 410 -15.03 -23.92 -6.03
CA GLU A 410 -16.28 -23.49 -6.66
C GLU A 410 -17.25 -22.84 -5.67
N GLU A 411 -17.33 -23.35 -4.44
CA GLU A 411 -18.23 -22.80 -3.43
C GLU A 411 -17.90 -21.34 -3.10
N MET A 412 -16.62 -21.03 -2.86
CA MET A 412 -16.17 -19.67 -2.62
C MET A 412 -16.40 -18.79 -3.85
N MET A 413 -16.17 -19.32 -5.06
CA MET A 413 -16.42 -18.60 -6.32
C MET A 413 -17.90 -18.22 -6.49
N GLN A 414 -18.81 -19.12 -6.15
CA GLN A 414 -20.25 -18.96 -6.36
C GLN A 414 -20.94 -18.17 -5.25
N ARG A 415 -20.41 -18.19 -4.02
CA ARG A 415 -21.12 -17.63 -2.85
C ARG A 415 -20.44 -16.42 -2.21
N ALA A 416 -19.11 -16.32 -2.27
CA ALA A 416 -18.40 -15.25 -1.59
C ALA A 416 -18.46 -13.94 -2.40
N PRO A 417 -18.75 -12.80 -1.75
CA PRO A 417 -18.65 -11.50 -2.42
C PRO A 417 -17.18 -11.21 -2.78
N GLN A 418 -17.01 -10.57 -3.94
CA GLN A 418 -15.72 -10.13 -4.45
C GLN A 418 -15.50 -8.65 -4.12
N VAL A 419 -14.46 -8.35 -3.34
CA VAL A 419 -14.14 -7.00 -2.87
C VAL A 419 -12.89 -6.50 -3.59
N GLY A 420 -13.01 -5.42 -4.34
CA GLY A 420 -11.88 -4.72 -4.92
C GLY A 420 -11.15 -3.88 -3.88
N VAL A 421 -9.85 -4.09 -3.68
CA VAL A 421 -9.00 -3.27 -2.79
C VAL A 421 -8.15 -2.34 -3.65
N ALA A 422 -8.67 -1.14 -3.91
CA ALA A 422 -8.12 -0.13 -4.80
C ALA A 422 -7.10 0.76 -4.07
N SER A 423 -5.83 0.36 -4.07
CA SER A 423 -4.74 1.18 -3.52
C SER A 423 -4.30 2.26 -4.50
N VAL A 424 -3.94 3.46 -4.01
CA VAL A 424 -3.30 4.49 -4.84
C VAL A 424 -1.79 4.47 -4.58
N TRP A 425 -1.17 3.30 -4.70
CA TRP A 425 0.23 3.08 -4.32
C TRP A 425 1.20 3.36 -5.46
N TRP A 426 2.31 4.01 -5.11
CA TRP A 426 3.55 4.05 -5.89
C TRP A 426 4.71 4.53 -4.98
N GLU A 427 5.94 4.13 -5.30
CA GLU A 427 7.08 4.24 -4.38
C GLU A 427 7.65 5.67 -4.23
N GLY A 428 7.59 6.47 -5.31
CA GLY A 428 8.26 7.77 -5.37
C GLY A 428 7.55 8.93 -4.66
N ASN A 429 6.52 8.66 -3.84
CA ASN A 429 5.85 9.68 -3.03
C ASN A 429 5.63 9.19 -1.59
N PRO A 430 6.10 9.94 -0.57
CA PRO A 430 5.90 9.58 0.82
C PRO A 430 4.42 9.44 1.20
N CYS A 431 3.51 10.16 0.53
CA CYS A 431 2.08 10.06 0.78
C CYS A 431 1.48 8.69 0.39
N ASN A 432 2.13 7.95 -0.52
CA ASN A 432 1.58 6.76 -1.16
C ASN A 432 2.42 5.50 -1.00
N MET A 433 3.71 5.61 -0.66
CA MET A 433 4.65 4.49 -0.70
C MET A 433 4.27 3.32 0.23
N HIS A 434 3.56 3.59 1.33
CA HIS A 434 3.11 2.58 2.30
C HIS A 434 1.75 1.94 1.97
N LEU A 435 1.03 2.46 0.96
CA LEU A 435 -0.36 2.05 0.69
C LEU A 435 -0.47 0.63 0.12
N LEU A 436 0.61 0.09 -0.47
CA LEU A 436 0.64 -1.30 -0.90
C LEU A 436 0.47 -2.25 0.28
N ASP A 437 1.20 -2.01 1.37
CA ASP A 437 1.18 -2.87 2.55
C ASP A 437 -0.08 -2.65 3.40
N LEU A 438 -0.58 -1.40 3.46
CA LEU A 438 -1.91 -1.13 4.01
C LEU A 438 -2.99 -1.89 3.23
N GLY A 439 -2.92 -1.89 1.89
CA GLY A 439 -3.85 -2.65 1.04
C GLY A 439 -3.75 -4.16 1.22
N LYS A 440 -2.54 -4.72 1.41
CA LYS A 440 -2.37 -6.14 1.75
C LYS A 440 -3.02 -6.46 3.10
N THR A 441 -2.86 -5.58 4.08
CA THR A 441 -3.44 -5.77 5.43
C THR A 441 -4.96 -5.74 5.39
N VAL A 442 -5.54 -4.79 4.65
CA VAL A 442 -6.99 -4.72 4.39
C VAL A 442 -7.47 -5.97 3.64
N LYS A 443 -6.75 -6.41 2.60
CA LYS A 443 -7.06 -7.64 1.86
C LYS A 443 -7.13 -8.86 2.78
N GLU A 444 -6.15 -9.04 3.66
CA GLU A 444 -6.15 -10.16 4.60
C GLU A 444 -7.26 -10.05 5.64
N ALA A 445 -7.59 -8.84 6.12
CA ALA A 445 -8.73 -8.63 7.01
C ALA A 445 -10.07 -9.02 6.35
N ILE A 446 -10.25 -8.68 5.07
CA ILE A 446 -11.43 -9.06 4.28
C ILE A 446 -11.49 -10.58 4.05
N LYS A 447 -10.36 -11.22 3.73
CA LYS A 447 -10.30 -12.68 3.56
C LYS A 447 -10.69 -13.44 4.82
N LYS A 448 -10.33 -12.92 6.01
CA LYS A 448 -10.76 -13.51 7.30
C LYS A 448 -12.28 -13.51 7.50
N LYS A 449 -13.03 -12.67 6.76
CA LYS A 449 -14.51 -12.67 6.73
C LYS A 449 -15.10 -13.72 5.78
N GLY A 450 -14.27 -14.51 5.10
CA GLY A 450 -14.71 -15.48 4.09
C GLY A 450 -15.01 -14.87 2.73
N TYR A 451 -14.52 -13.65 2.46
CA TYR A 451 -14.74 -12.95 1.19
C TYR A 451 -13.53 -13.07 0.27
N ILE A 452 -13.76 -12.89 -1.04
CA ILE A 452 -12.67 -12.80 -2.02
C ILE A 452 -12.22 -11.34 -2.07
N ALA A 453 -10.91 -11.08 -2.02
CA ALA A 453 -10.36 -9.73 -2.02
C ALA A 453 -9.27 -9.56 -3.10
N TRP A 454 -9.53 -8.65 -4.04
CA TRP A 454 -8.68 -8.36 -5.20
C TRP A 454 -7.96 -7.03 -5.01
N GLN A 455 -6.70 -7.06 -4.59
CA GLN A 455 -5.91 -5.85 -4.52
C GLN A 455 -5.42 -5.44 -5.91
N TYR A 456 -5.65 -4.19 -6.26
CA TYR A 456 -5.11 -3.55 -7.45
C TYR A 456 -4.62 -2.13 -7.11
N SER A 457 -3.87 -1.53 -8.02
CA SER A 457 -3.41 -0.15 -7.87
C SER A 457 -3.98 0.74 -8.97
N THR A 458 -4.17 2.01 -8.64
CA THR A 458 -4.39 3.10 -9.58
C THR A 458 -3.24 4.10 -9.51
N LEU A 459 -3.18 5.04 -10.44
CA LEU A 459 -2.11 6.04 -10.49
C LEU A 459 -2.30 7.12 -9.42
N GLY A 460 -1.20 7.76 -9.04
CA GLY A 460 -1.21 8.97 -8.23
C GLY A 460 -0.12 9.94 -8.69
N VAL A 461 -0.27 11.21 -8.37
CA VAL A 461 0.75 12.25 -8.58
C VAL A 461 1.05 12.89 -7.23
N SER A 462 2.31 13.23 -6.99
CA SER A 462 2.72 13.99 -5.80
C SER A 462 2.63 15.48 -6.11
N ASP A 463 1.65 16.16 -5.50
CA ASP A 463 1.57 17.62 -5.57
C ASP A 463 2.86 18.27 -5.04
N GLY A 464 3.42 17.75 -3.95
CA GLY A 464 4.65 18.27 -3.34
C GLY A 464 5.86 18.24 -4.29
N ILE A 465 6.04 17.15 -5.04
CA ILE A 465 7.14 17.02 -6.04
C ILE A 465 6.85 17.85 -7.29
N ALA A 466 5.61 17.86 -7.76
CA ALA A 466 5.20 18.57 -8.97
C ALA A 466 5.19 20.11 -8.78
N GLN A 467 5.23 20.57 -7.54
CA GLN A 467 5.06 21.98 -7.18
C GLN A 467 6.05 22.90 -7.89
N GLY A 468 5.52 23.89 -8.61
CA GLY A 468 6.30 24.93 -9.27
C GLY A 468 7.10 24.45 -10.50
N ASN A 469 6.70 23.35 -11.12
CA ASN A 469 7.16 22.93 -12.46
C ASN A 469 5.96 22.49 -13.33
N GLU A 470 6.21 22.20 -14.61
CA GLU A 470 5.17 21.82 -15.58
C GLU A 470 4.37 20.56 -15.18
N GLY A 471 4.93 19.71 -14.31
CA GLY A 471 4.26 18.54 -13.76
C GLY A 471 2.97 18.87 -13.00
N MET A 472 2.85 20.06 -12.42
CA MET A 472 1.66 20.48 -11.67
C MET A 472 0.38 20.49 -12.53
N ARG A 473 0.51 20.63 -13.84
CA ARG A 473 -0.61 20.53 -14.80
C ARG A 473 -1.25 19.15 -14.81
N PHE A 474 -0.52 18.11 -14.39
CA PHE A 474 -1.02 16.74 -14.30
C PHE A 474 -1.63 16.40 -12.94
N SER A 475 -1.58 17.31 -11.96
CA SER A 475 -2.14 17.08 -10.61
C SER A 475 -3.67 16.94 -10.65
N LEU A 476 -4.42 18.01 -10.93
CA LEU A 476 -5.89 17.99 -10.78
C LEU A 476 -6.55 16.91 -11.64
N GLN A 477 -6.14 16.78 -12.90
CA GLN A 477 -6.69 15.76 -13.82
C GLN A 477 -6.42 14.33 -13.35
N SER A 478 -5.44 14.09 -12.47
CA SER A 478 -5.24 12.76 -11.88
C SER A 478 -6.44 12.31 -11.05
N ARG A 479 -7.24 13.25 -10.50
CA ARG A 479 -8.52 12.98 -9.85
C ARG A 479 -9.46 12.21 -10.78
N GLU A 480 -9.63 12.68 -12.02
CA GLU A 480 -10.51 12.04 -13.01
C GLU A 480 -9.95 10.68 -13.42
N LEU A 481 -8.64 10.59 -13.66
CA LEU A 481 -8.02 9.31 -14.03
C LEU A 481 -8.16 8.25 -12.92
N ILE A 482 -8.08 8.65 -11.66
CA ILE A 482 -8.31 7.77 -10.50
C ILE A 482 -9.78 7.34 -10.47
N ALA A 483 -10.71 8.28 -10.66
CA ALA A 483 -12.13 8.00 -10.67
C ALA A 483 -12.49 6.98 -11.76
N ASP A 484 -12.06 7.26 -13.00
CA ASP A 484 -12.30 6.43 -14.18
C ASP A 484 -11.65 5.04 -14.03
N ASN A 485 -10.46 4.95 -13.44
CA ASN A 485 -9.75 3.68 -13.30
C ASN A 485 -10.41 2.75 -12.26
N ILE A 486 -10.80 3.28 -11.10
CA ILE A 486 -11.51 2.50 -10.07
C ILE A 486 -12.89 2.07 -10.58
N GLU A 487 -13.63 2.98 -11.23
CA GLU A 487 -14.91 2.67 -11.87
C GLU A 487 -14.76 1.57 -12.92
N THR A 488 -13.78 1.70 -13.83
CA THR A 488 -13.52 0.72 -14.89
C THR A 488 -13.26 -0.68 -14.32
N ILE A 489 -12.36 -0.80 -13.34
CA ILE A 489 -12.01 -2.11 -12.76
C ILE A 489 -13.21 -2.70 -12.01
N THR A 490 -13.85 -1.91 -11.14
CA THR A 490 -14.99 -2.38 -10.34
C THR A 490 -16.14 -2.88 -11.23
N CYS A 491 -16.47 -2.12 -12.25
CA CYS A 491 -17.55 -2.45 -13.16
C CYS A 491 -17.20 -3.64 -14.06
N ALA A 492 -16.01 -3.67 -14.67
CA ALA A 492 -15.60 -4.74 -15.58
C ALA A 492 -15.38 -6.09 -14.88
N GLN A 493 -14.87 -6.08 -13.64
CA GLN A 493 -14.63 -7.29 -12.85
C GLN A 493 -15.83 -7.71 -12.00
N ALA A 494 -16.96 -7.00 -12.11
CA ALA A 494 -18.19 -7.24 -11.34
C ALA A 494 -17.95 -7.34 -9.82
N HIS A 495 -17.01 -6.55 -9.27
CA HIS A 495 -16.78 -6.52 -7.82
C HIS A 495 -18.05 -6.10 -7.08
N ASP A 496 -18.39 -6.79 -6.00
CA ASP A 496 -19.57 -6.54 -5.18
C ASP A 496 -19.38 -5.36 -4.22
N ALA A 497 -18.14 -5.10 -3.83
CA ALA A 497 -17.76 -3.97 -2.99
C ALA A 497 -16.37 -3.44 -3.33
N THR A 498 -16.09 -2.21 -2.89
CA THR A 498 -14.79 -1.56 -3.10
C THR A 498 -14.24 -0.97 -1.79
N VAL A 499 -13.00 -1.30 -1.44
CA VAL A 499 -12.22 -0.53 -0.48
C VAL A 499 -11.20 0.30 -1.24
N ALA A 500 -11.32 1.62 -1.19
CA ALA A 500 -10.35 2.51 -1.82
C ALA A 500 -9.40 3.11 -0.77
N ILE A 501 -8.10 3.13 -1.08
CA ILE A 501 -7.05 3.53 -0.14
C ILE A 501 -6.25 4.70 -0.74
N PRO A 502 -6.77 5.94 -0.66
CA PRO A 502 -6.06 7.13 -1.10
C PRO A 502 -5.08 7.66 -0.04
N GLY A 503 -4.01 8.34 -0.46
CA GLY A 503 -3.02 8.93 0.47
C GLY A 503 -2.60 10.37 0.18
N CYS A 504 -2.75 10.88 -1.05
CA CYS A 504 -2.34 12.21 -1.45
C CYS A 504 -3.53 13.04 -1.99
N ASP A 505 -3.39 14.36 -2.01
CA ASP A 505 -4.43 15.37 -2.33
C ASP A 505 -5.53 14.91 -3.29
N LYS A 506 -5.20 14.65 -4.56
CA LYS A 506 -6.20 14.38 -5.61
C LYS A 506 -6.72 12.94 -5.59
N ASN A 507 -6.09 12.06 -4.79
CA ASN A 507 -6.49 10.67 -4.66
C ASN A 507 -7.85 10.55 -3.95
N MET A 508 -8.00 11.23 -2.81
CA MET A 508 -9.20 11.18 -1.98
C MET A 508 -10.49 11.47 -2.76
N PRO A 509 -10.62 12.60 -3.48
CA PRO A 509 -11.84 12.91 -4.20
C PRO A 509 -12.03 12.02 -5.42
N GLY A 510 -10.95 11.56 -6.09
CA GLY A 510 -11.05 10.62 -7.20
C GLY A 510 -11.65 9.27 -6.75
N CYS A 511 -11.24 8.77 -5.59
CA CYS A 511 -11.83 7.57 -5.00
C CYS A 511 -13.31 7.76 -4.64
N VAL A 512 -13.69 8.89 -4.05
CA VAL A 512 -15.09 9.18 -3.72
C VAL A 512 -15.96 9.29 -4.97
N MET A 513 -15.46 9.98 -6.01
CA MET A 513 -16.16 10.10 -7.29
C MET A 513 -16.40 8.72 -7.92
N ALA A 514 -15.39 7.83 -7.93
CA ALA A 514 -15.56 6.46 -8.43
C ALA A 514 -16.68 5.71 -7.71
N VAL A 515 -16.65 5.69 -6.37
CA VAL A 515 -17.62 4.91 -5.59
C VAL A 515 -19.02 5.50 -5.66
N ALA A 516 -19.14 6.81 -5.81
CA ALA A 516 -20.41 7.49 -6.05
C ALA A 516 -21.01 7.17 -7.42
N ARG A 517 -20.17 7.08 -8.48
CA ARG A 517 -20.58 6.71 -9.85
C ARG A 517 -21.08 5.27 -9.93
N HIS A 518 -20.28 4.30 -9.50
CA HIS A 518 -20.70 2.88 -9.58
C HIS A 518 -21.69 2.47 -8.48
N ASN A 519 -21.78 3.26 -7.41
CA ASN A 519 -22.73 3.13 -6.29
C ASN A 519 -22.88 1.70 -5.73
N ARG A 520 -21.75 1.01 -5.50
CA ARG A 520 -21.69 -0.31 -4.85
C ARG A 520 -21.16 -0.15 -3.42
N PRO A 521 -21.51 -1.05 -2.47
CA PRO A 521 -20.97 -1.01 -1.11
C PRO A 521 -19.48 -0.66 -1.08
N SER A 522 -19.11 0.44 -0.42
CA SER A 522 -17.73 0.92 -0.48
C SER A 522 -17.28 1.59 0.81
N VAL A 523 -15.98 1.49 1.10
CA VAL A 523 -15.32 2.13 2.24
C VAL A 523 -14.05 2.83 1.74
N ILE A 524 -13.81 4.06 2.21
CA ILE A 524 -12.60 4.82 1.91
C ILE A 524 -11.67 4.81 3.13
N VAL A 525 -10.40 4.46 2.94
CA VAL A 525 -9.39 4.38 4.00
C VAL A 525 -8.28 5.38 3.72
N TYR A 526 -8.18 6.42 4.52
CA TYR A 526 -7.10 7.39 4.36
C TYR A 526 -5.76 6.76 4.74
N GLY A 527 -4.73 6.95 3.90
CA GLY A 527 -3.37 6.50 4.15
C GLY A 527 -2.74 7.05 5.43
N GLY A 528 -3.20 8.22 5.90
CA GLY A 528 -2.72 8.86 7.12
C GLY A 528 -1.75 10.02 6.85
N THR A 529 -1.67 10.92 7.83
CA THR A 529 -0.75 12.07 7.79
C THR A 529 0.69 11.66 8.10
N VAL A 530 1.66 12.39 7.56
CA VAL A 530 3.07 12.29 7.95
C VAL A 530 3.27 12.88 9.35
N ALA A 531 4.27 12.36 10.07
CA ALA A 531 4.72 12.91 11.34
C ALA A 531 5.37 14.30 11.15
N GLY A 532 5.36 15.11 12.21
CA GLY A 532 6.02 16.43 12.21
C GLY A 532 7.52 16.34 11.91
N GLY A 533 8.01 17.19 11.00
CA GLY A 533 9.43 17.31 10.68
C GLY A 533 10.20 18.15 11.70
N TYR A 534 11.53 18.02 11.72
CA TYR A 534 12.40 18.79 12.62
C TYR A 534 13.69 19.24 11.92
N CYS A 535 14.05 20.51 12.12
CA CYS A 535 15.29 21.07 11.61
C CYS A 535 16.32 21.12 12.74
N GLU A 536 17.37 20.30 12.64
CA GLU A 536 18.44 20.26 13.65
C GLU A 536 19.19 21.59 13.79
N VAL A 537 19.40 22.27 12.66
CA VAL A 537 20.13 23.56 12.63
C VAL A 537 19.32 24.66 13.31
N LEU A 538 18.04 24.80 12.96
CA LEU A 538 17.16 25.83 13.52
C LEU A 538 16.54 25.44 14.87
N LYS A 539 16.72 24.19 15.30
CA LYS A 539 16.15 23.61 16.52
C LYS A 539 14.65 23.85 16.66
N LYS A 540 13.92 23.69 15.55
CA LYS A 540 12.48 23.95 15.50
C LYS A 540 11.74 22.93 14.64
N PRO A 541 10.45 22.68 14.92
CA PRO A 541 9.58 21.90 14.05
C PRO A 541 9.43 22.56 12.67
N ILE A 542 9.42 21.73 11.64
CA ILE A 542 9.30 22.13 10.23
C ILE A 542 8.37 21.18 9.46
N ASP A 543 7.99 21.58 8.26
CA ASP A 543 7.18 20.80 7.34
C ASP A 543 7.50 21.15 5.88
N ILE A 544 6.76 20.56 4.94
CA ILE A 544 6.96 20.82 3.51
C ILE A 544 6.77 22.29 3.12
N VAL A 545 5.90 23.03 3.82
CA VAL A 545 5.70 24.46 3.55
C VAL A 545 6.94 25.26 3.94
N THR A 546 7.58 24.87 5.03
CA THR A 546 8.84 25.46 5.47
C THR A 546 9.91 25.39 4.38
N CYS A 547 9.93 24.35 3.54
CA CYS A 547 10.86 24.26 2.41
C CYS A 547 10.65 25.39 1.39
N TYR A 548 9.39 25.69 1.06
CA TYR A 548 9.08 26.74 0.07
C TYR A 548 9.33 28.15 0.64
N GLU A 549 9.00 28.37 1.92
CA GLU A 549 9.34 29.62 2.61
C GLU A 549 10.86 29.82 2.69
N ALA A 550 11.61 28.75 3.01
CA ALA A 550 13.06 28.78 3.07
C ALA A 550 13.70 29.06 1.70
N GLN A 551 13.16 28.49 0.62
CA GLN A 551 13.58 28.83 -0.75
C GLN A 551 13.38 30.31 -1.04
N GLY A 552 12.22 30.87 -0.70
CA GLY A 552 11.96 32.30 -0.85
C GLY A 552 12.96 33.15 -0.08
N ALA A 553 13.17 32.85 1.20
CA ALA A 553 14.14 33.54 2.05
C ALA A 553 15.60 33.40 1.54
N TYR A 554 15.95 32.26 0.94
CA TYR A 554 17.27 32.03 0.34
C TYR A 554 17.50 32.97 -0.85
N LEU A 555 16.53 33.08 -1.74
CA LEU A 555 16.61 33.94 -2.93
C LEU A 555 16.70 35.43 -2.59
N PHE A 556 16.04 35.87 -1.51
CA PHE A 556 16.14 37.26 -1.03
C PHE A 556 17.32 37.52 -0.10
N GLY A 557 18.18 36.53 0.15
CA GLY A 557 19.33 36.67 1.04
C GLY A 557 18.96 36.86 2.52
N THR A 558 17.73 36.51 2.91
CA THR A 558 17.23 36.66 4.29
C THR A 558 17.24 35.35 5.07
N LEU A 559 17.50 34.19 4.46
CA LEU A 559 17.48 32.90 5.16
C LEU A 559 18.49 32.82 6.30
N GLY A 560 19.65 33.47 6.17
CA GLY A 560 20.66 33.50 7.23
C GLY A 560 20.17 34.10 8.55
N SER A 561 19.14 34.96 8.53
CA SER A 561 18.55 35.53 9.75
C SER A 561 17.61 34.59 10.48
N TRP A 562 17.34 33.40 9.93
CA TRP A 562 16.49 32.40 10.59
C TRP A 562 17.21 31.66 11.72
N SER A 563 18.54 31.74 11.75
CA SER A 563 19.39 31.17 12.80
C SER A 563 20.02 32.28 13.65
N ASP A 564 20.03 32.10 14.97
CA ASP A 564 20.78 32.97 15.89
C ASP A 564 22.30 32.67 15.85
N ASP A 565 22.69 31.48 15.37
CA ASP A 565 24.08 31.09 15.22
C ASP A 565 24.67 31.64 13.92
N LYS A 566 25.57 32.62 14.05
CA LYS A 566 26.25 33.29 12.93
C LYS A 566 27.26 32.40 12.19
N ASN A 567 27.59 31.22 12.72
CA ASN A 567 28.50 30.28 12.06
C ASN A 567 27.80 29.39 11.03
N VAL A 568 26.46 29.40 11.01
CA VAL A 568 25.65 28.58 10.10
C VAL A 568 25.38 29.34 8.81
N THR A 569 25.65 28.69 7.68
CA THR A 569 25.38 29.23 6.35
C THR A 569 23.90 29.05 5.94
N PRO A 570 23.35 29.92 5.08
CA PRO A 570 22.02 29.72 4.50
C PRO A 570 21.85 28.36 3.80
N GLU A 571 22.91 27.85 3.16
CA GLU A 571 22.94 26.54 2.50
C GLU A 571 22.79 25.39 3.51
N GLU A 572 23.44 25.48 4.68
CA GLU A 572 23.29 24.48 5.75
C GLU A 572 21.89 24.49 6.35
N ILE A 573 21.30 25.68 6.53
CA ILE A 573 19.90 25.82 6.97
C ILE A 573 18.98 25.14 5.96
N LEU A 574 19.11 25.48 4.67
CA LEU A 574 18.26 24.94 3.62
C LEU A 574 18.40 23.41 3.51
N SER A 575 19.63 22.89 3.51
CA SER A 575 19.87 21.43 3.46
C SER A 575 19.31 20.70 4.68
N SER A 576 19.39 21.30 5.88
CA SER A 576 18.78 20.72 7.08
C SER A 576 17.26 20.68 7.00
N ILE A 577 16.64 21.73 6.43
CA ILE A 577 15.19 21.77 6.21
C ILE A 577 14.77 20.69 5.19
N GLU A 578 15.45 20.60 4.05
CA GLU A 578 15.15 19.60 3.00
C GLU A 578 15.19 18.16 3.53
N LYS A 579 16.17 17.85 4.37
CA LYS A 579 16.34 16.50 4.96
C LYS A 579 15.35 16.21 6.10
N GLY A 580 14.87 17.25 6.80
CA GLY A 580 14.07 17.10 8.02
C GLY A 580 12.56 17.32 7.86
N ALA A 581 12.12 17.96 6.76
CA ALA A 581 10.73 18.40 6.58
C ALA A 581 9.72 17.27 6.43
N VAL A 582 10.11 16.14 5.82
CA VAL A 582 9.25 14.98 5.55
C VAL A 582 9.95 13.73 6.06
N PRO A 583 9.75 13.35 7.34
CA PRO A 583 10.54 12.32 8.01
C PRO A 583 10.17 10.89 7.63
N GLY A 584 9.06 10.66 6.90
CA GLY A 584 8.58 9.31 6.61
C GLY A 584 7.29 9.28 5.79
N PRO A 585 6.56 8.14 5.81
CA PRO A 585 5.32 7.98 5.05
C PRO A 585 4.18 8.84 5.59
N GLY A 586 3.27 9.21 4.70
CA GLY A 586 2.04 9.96 4.99
C GLY A 586 1.90 11.26 4.21
N ALA A 587 0.68 11.79 4.16
CA ALA A 587 0.39 13.06 3.48
C ALA A 587 0.88 14.28 4.28
N CYS A 588 0.92 15.46 3.66
CA CYS A 588 1.40 16.69 4.29
C CYS A 588 0.69 17.00 5.63
N GLY A 589 1.46 17.28 6.69
CA GLY A 589 0.99 17.32 8.09
C GLY A 589 -0.09 18.34 8.46
N GLY A 590 -0.13 19.49 7.78
CA GLY A 590 -1.09 20.57 8.06
C GLY A 590 -2.50 20.26 7.54
N MET A 591 -3.44 21.17 7.80
CA MET A 591 -4.79 21.19 7.21
C MET A 591 -4.76 21.65 5.74
N TYR A 592 -3.89 21.00 4.95
CA TYR A 592 -3.83 21.13 3.50
C TYR A 592 -4.93 20.27 2.86
N THR A 593 -4.93 20.17 1.52
CA THR A 593 -6.00 19.47 0.80
C THR A 593 -6.14 18.02 1.25
N ALA A 594 -5.04 17.26 1.42
CA ALA A 594 -5.12 15.87 1.83
C ALA A 594 -5.89 15.65 3.14
N ASN A 595 -5.47 16.33 4.21
CA ASN A 595 -6.12 16.22 5.51
C ASN A 595 -7.51 16.87 5.56
N SER A 596 -7.74 17.94 4.77
CA SER A 596 -9.08 18.53 4.62
C SER A 596 -10.06 17.51 4.02
N LEU A 597 -9.66 16.84 2.94
CA LEU A 597 -10.50 15.85 2.27
C LEU A 597 -10.65 14.57 3.08
N ALA A 598 -9.60 14.11 3.77
CA ALA A 598 -9.73 12.99 4.70
C ALA A 598 -10.79 13.29 5.78
N THR A 599 -10.77 14.49 6.35
CA THR A 599 -11.74 14.94 7.36
C THR A 599 -13.16 15.07 6.78
N ILE A 600 -13.29 15.62 5.57
CA ILE A 600 -14.56 15.68 4.83
C ILE A 600 -15.12 14.28 4.62
N ILE A 601 -14.31 13.33 4.15
CA ILE A 601 -14.76 11.96 3.83
C ILE A 601 -15.19 11.19 5.07
N GLU A 602 -14.48 11.35 6.18
CA GLU A 602 -14.90 10.78 7.47
C GLU A 602 -16.22 11.41 7.95
N THR A 603 -16.39 12.72 7.79
CA THR A 603 -17.61 13.45 8.18
C THR A 603 -18.80 13.14 7.29
N LEU A 604 -18.56 12.91 5.99
CA LEU A 604 -19.55 12.40 5.04
C LEU A 604 -20.04 11.01 5.47
N GLY A 605 -19.20 10.24 6.17
CA GLY A 605 -19.51 8.90 6.65
C GLY A 605 -18.97 7.78 5.78
N LEU A 606 -18.05 8.05 4.85
CA LEU A 606 -17.46 7.05 3.94
C LEU A 606 -16.21 6.34 4.50
N SER A 607 -15.67 6.83 5.61
CA SER A 607 -14.54 6.23 6.31
C SER A 607 -14.95 5.74 7.69
N VAL A 608 -14.21 4.76 8.21
CA VAL A 608 -14.35 4.37 9.61
C VAL A 608 -13.88 5.51 10.52
N THR A 609 -14.54 5.67 11.67
CA THR A 609 -14.30 6.78 12.59
C THR A 609 -12.85 6.79 13.11
N GLY A 610 -12.20 7.94 13.01
CA GLY A 610 -10.79 8.19 13.36
C GLY A 610 -9.78 8.01 12.22
N SER A 611 -10.21 7.57 11.04
CA SER A 611 -9.33 7.33 9.88
C SER A 611 -8.54 8.58 9.47
N SER A 612 -9.22 9.74 9.46
CA SER A 612 -8.70 11.02 8.96
C SER A 612 -7.56 11.60 9.79
N SER A 613 -7.53 11.35 11.10
CA SER A 613 -6.50 11.87 12.00
C SER A 613 -5.36 10.88 12.28
N THR A 614 -5.52 9.59 11.97
CA THR A 614 -4.51 8.59 12.34
C THR A 614 -3.24 8.74 11.49
N PRO A 615 -2.04 8.96 12.09
CA PRO A 615 -0.78 9.07 11.36
C PRO A 615 -0.43 7.80 10.58
N ALA A 616 0.21 7.95 9.43
CA ALA A 616 0.51 6.84 8.51
C ALA A 616 1.42 5.77 9.13
N ALA A 617 2.45 6.19 9.88
CA ALA A 617 3.38 5.29 10.56
C ALA A 617 2.83 4.73 11.89
N SER A 618 1.63 5.13 12.32
CA SER A 618 1.05 4.66 13.59
C SER A 618 0.59 3.20 13.48
N PRO A 619 0.88 2.36 14.48
CA PRO A 619 0.27 1.02 14.57
C PRO A 619 -1.27 1.05 14.55
N THR A 620 -1.88 2.16 14.95
CA THR A 620 -3.34 2.35 14.88
C THR A 620 -3.85 2.32 13.44
N LYS A 621 -3.06 2.79 12.46
CA LYS A 621 -3.45 2.76 11.03
C LYS A 621 -3.57 1.32 10.52
N MET A 622 -2.65 0.44 10.91
CA MET A 622 -2.72 -0.98 10.52
C MET A 622 -3.88 -1.70 11.21
N ARG A 623 -4.17 -1.38 12.49
CA ARG A 623 -5.34 -1.92 13.21
C ARG A 623 -6.68 -1.44 12.65
N GLU A 624 -6.70 -0.36 11.87
CA GLU A 624 -7.91 0.12 11.19
C GLU A 624 -8.44 -0.90 10.17
N ALA A 625 -7.56 -1.74 9.59
CA ALA A 625 -7.93 -2.73 8.58
C ALA A 625 -9.03 -3.69 9.04
N GLU A 626 -9.05 -4.08 10.32
CA GLU A 626 -10.10 -4.93 10.89
C GLU A 626 -11.46 -4.21 10.90
N LYS A 627 -11.48 -2.94 11.32
CA LYS A 627 -12.68 -2.09 11.30
C LYS A 627 -13.20 -1.87 9.88
N VAL A 628 -12.30 -1.77 8.91
CA VAL A 628 -12.65 -1.64 7.49
C VAL A 628 -13.32 -2.90 6.96
N ALA A 629 -12.80 -4.08 7.31
CA ALA A 629 -13.43 -5.34 6.95
C ALA A 629 -14.81 -5.50 7.61
N ASP A 630 -14.96 -5.08 8.87
CA ASP A 630 -16.27 -5.03 9.55
C ASP A 630 -17.25 -4.08 8.84
N ALA A 631 -16.80 -2.88 8.47
CA ALA A 631 -17.62 -1.91 7.75
C ALA A 631 -18.05 -2.45 6.36
N ILE A 632 -17.16 -3.13 5.63
CA ILE A 632 -17.50 -3.77 4.35
C ILE A 632 -18.55 -4.86 4.54
N GLU A 633 -18.42 -5.72 5.55
CA GLU A 633 -19.43 -6.72 5.87
C GLU A 633 -20.79 -6.08 6.19
N VAL A 634 -20.80 -5.02 7.00
CA VAL A 634 -22.03 -4.27 7.32
C VAL A 634 -22.66 -3.68 6.05
N CYS A 635 -21.87 -3.02 5.21
CA CYS A 635 -22.35 -2.42 3.97
C CYS A 635 -22.89 -3.46 2.98
N LEU A 636 -22.23 -4.62 2.85
CA LEU A 636 -22.71 -5.73 2.01
C LEU A 636 -24.02 -6.30 2.54
N ARG A 637 -24.10 -6.63 3.84
CA ARG A 637 -25.28 -7.26 4.45
C ARG A 637 -26.50 -6.34 4.45
N ARG A 638 -26.31 -5.05 4.71
CA ARG A 638 -27.39 -4.05 4.75
C ARG A 638 -27.60 -3.33 3.42
N ASN A 639 -26.80 -3.67 2.41
CA ASN A 639 -26.78 -2.99 1.12
C ASN A 639 -26.62 -1.46 1.24
N ILE A 640 -25.76 -1.01 2.15
CA ILE A 640 -25.45 0.42 2.30
C ILE A 640 -24.47 0.80 1.19
N ARG A 641 -24.88 1.72 0.32
CA ARG A 641 -24.09 2.19 -0.81
C ARG A 641 -23.68 3.66 -0.61
N PRO A 642 -22.67 4.13 -1.36
CA PRO A 642 -22.20 5.51 -1.26
C PRO A 642 -23.31 6.57 -1.36
N ARG A 643 -24.28 6.44 -2.28
CA ARG A 643 -25.38 7.42 -2.40
C ARG A 643 -26.42 7.35 -1.27
N ASP A 644 -26.46 6.27 -0.50
CA ASP A 644 -27.28 6.20 0.71
C ASP A 644 -26.63 6.99 1.87
N ILE A 645 -25.33 7.28 1.78
CA ILE A 645 -24.51 8.04 2.75
C ILE A 645 -24.33 9.50 2.28
N LEU A 646 -23.97 9.68 1.01
CA LEU A 646 -23.72 10.96 0.35
C LEU A 646 -25.04 11.68 0.05
N THR A 647 -25.56 12.32 1.08
CA THR A 647 -26.83 13.06 1.10
C THR A 647 -26.56 14.56 1.18
N ARG A 648 -27.60 15.36 0.94
CA ARG A 648 -27.51 16.81 1.09
C ARG A 648 -27.04 17.18 2.51
N GLU A 649 -27.57 16.50 3.52
CA GLU A 649 -27.24 16.68 4.93
C GLU A 649 -25.80 16.28 5.25
N SER A 650 -25.29 15.18 4.68
CA SER A 650 -23.89 14.79 4.89
C SER A 650 -22.94 15.79 4.22
N PHE A 651 -23.29 16.34 3.06
CA PHE A 651 -22.51 17.41 2.43
C PHE A 651 -22.55 18.70 3.24
N GLU A 652 -23.69 19.09 3.84
CA GLU A 652 -23.73 20.23 4.77
C GLU A 652 -22.79 20.00 5.97
N ASN A 653 -22.77 18.79 6.54
CA ASN A 653 -21.80 18.43 7.59
C ASN A 653 -20.34 18.60 7.11
N ALA A 654 -20.04 18.15 5.89
CA ALA A 654 -18.72 18.31 5.28
C ALA A 654 -18.32 19.79 5.10
N LEU A 655 -19.26 20.66 4.76
CA LEU A 655 -19.01 22.10 4.68
C LEU A 655 -18.70 22.69 6.06
N VAL A 656 -19.50 22.34 7.08
CA VAL A 656 -19.31 22.83 8.46
C VAL A 656 -17.94 22.43 9.00
N ILE A 657 -17.56 21.14 8.91
CA ILE A 657 -16.26 20.69 9.44
C ILE A 657 -15.09 21.37 8.71
N THR A 658 -15.23 21.63 7.41
CA THR A 658 -14.22 22.36 6.60
C THR A 658 -14.01 23.77 7.14
N MET A 659 -15.08 24.50 7.43
CA MET A 659 -15.00 25.87 7.98
C MET A 659 -14.46 25.87 9.40
N ALA A 660 -14.90 24.93 10.24
CA ALA A 660 -14.47 24.82 11.63
C ALA A 660 -12.97 24.56 11.75
N LEU A 661 -12.43 23.71 10.87
CA LEU A 661 -11.04 23.27 10.91
C LEU A 661 -10.07 24.09 10.05
N GLY A 662 -10.52 25.08 9.29
CA GLY A 662 -9.61 25.90 8.48
C GLY A 662 -9.18 25.24 7.16
N GLY A 663 -10.04 24.39 6.57
CA GLY A 663 -9.73 23.55 5.41
C GLY A 663 -9.25 24.28 4.14
N SER A 664 -8.65 23.53 3.21
CA SER A 664 -8.12 24.06 1.95
C SER A 664 -9.22 24.66 1.05
N THR A 665 -8.89 25.68 0.25
CA THR A 665 -9.76 26.22 -0.83
C THR A 665 -10.05 25.16 -1.89
N ASN A 666 -9.12 24.23 -2.15
CA ASN A 666 -9.32 23.07 -3.02
C ASN A 666 -10.50 22.19 -2.55
N SER A 667 -10.85 22.23 -1.26
CA SER A 667 -12.01 21.49 -0.72
C SER A 667 -13.32 21.94 -1.35
N VAL A 668 -13.42 23.19 -1.84
CA VAL A 668 -14.61 23.67 -2.57
C VAL A 668 -14.75 22.90 -3.88
N LEU A 669 -13.70 22.92 -4.70
CA LEU A 669 -13.66 22.24 -6.00
C LEU A 669 -13.96 20.74 -5.87
N HIS A 670 -13.34 20.09 -4.88
CA HIS A 670 -13.46 18.66 -4.69
C HIS A 670 -14.81 18.24 -4.10
N THR A 671 -15.35 19.02 -3.14
CA THR A 671 -16.67 18.72 -2.57
C THR A 671 -17.78 18.90 -3.60
N LEU A 672 -17.70 19.91 -4.47
CA LEU A 672 -18.61 20.07 -5.61
C LEU A 672 -18.54 18.86 -6.56
N ALA A 673 -17.33 18.42 -6.92
CA ALA A 673 -17.15 17.25 -7.79
C ALA A 673 -17.69 15.95 -7.17
N MET A 674 -17.45 15.73 -5.87
CA MET A 674 -17.99 14.58 -5.14
C MET A 674 -19.53 14.63 -5.07
N ALA A 675 -20.12 15.80 -4.83
CA ALA A 675 -21.57 15.98 -4.81
C ALA A 675 -22.19 15.72 -6.19
N ARG A 676 -21.57 16.21 -7.26
CA ARG A 676 -22.00 15.93 -8.65
C ARG A 676 -21.95 14.43 -8.97
N ALA A 677 -20.87 13.73 -8.63
CA ALA A 677 -20.75 12.29 -8.84
C ALA A 677 -21.78 11.47 -8.02
N ALA A 678 -22.21 12.00 -6.87
CA ALA A 678 -23.26 11.44 -6.03
C ALA A 678 -24.68 11.90 -6.44
N GLU A 679 -24.81 12.74 -7.46
CA GLU A 679 -26.07 13.33 -7.92
C GLU A 679 -26.78 14.18 -6.85
N VAL A 680 -26.00 14.79 -5.95
CA VAL A 680 -26.49 15.72 -4.93
C VAL A 680 -26.32 17.16 -5.43
N PRO A 681 -27.40 17.97 -5.45
CA PRO A 681 -27.27 19.39 -5.75
C PRO A 681 -26.43 20.07 -4.67
N LEU A 682 -25.36 20.73 -5.07
CA LEU A 682 -24.49 21.56 -4.23
C LEU A 682 -23.86 22.63 -5.11
N ASP A 683 -23.83 23.87 -4.64
CA ASP A 683 -23.26 25.01 -5.37
C ASP A 683 -22.36 25.86 -4.47
N LEU A 684 -21.81 26.96 -5.02
CA LEU A 684 -20.94 27.87 -4.27
C LEU A 684 -21.69 28.63 -3.15
N GLU A 685 -22.97 28.93 -3.33
CA GLU A 685 -23.75 29.69 -2.35
C GLU A 685 -23.93 28.90 -1.05
N ASP A 686 -23.95 27.57 -1.14
CA ASP A 686 -23.94 26.70 0.03
C ASP A 686 -22.68 26.88 0.90
N PHE A 687 -21.51 27.01 0.28
CA PHE A 687 -20.28 27.30 1.02
C PHE A 687 -20.36 28.64 1.72
N GLN A 688 -20.87 29.67 1.04
CA GLN A 688 -20.99 31.00 1.64
C GLN A 688 -22.00 31.03 2.79
N ARG A 689 -23.15 30.37 2.62
CA ARG A 689 -24.17 30.22 3.66
C ARG A 689 -23.63 29.50 4.90
N VAL A 690 -22.89 28.42 4.73
CA VAL A 690 -22.30 27.65 5.85
C VAL A 690 -21.14 28.41 6.49
N SER A 691 -20.29 29.07 5.69
CA SER A 691 -19.19 29.92 6.17
C SER A 691 -19.67 31.00 7.12
N ARG A 692 -20.77 31.69 6.79
CA ARG A 692 -21.35 32.75 7.65
C ARG A 692 -21.81 32.25 9.03
N LYS A 693 -22.16 30.98 9.16
CA LYS A 693 -22.74 30.40 10.39
C LYS A 693 -21.75 29.58 11.21
N THR A 694 -20.64 29.16 10.61
CA THR A 694 -19.69 28.24 11.24
C THR A 694 -18.46 29.00 11.71
N PRO A 695 -18.14 28.99 13.02
CA PRO A 695 -16.92 29.63 13.50
C PRO A 695 -15.68 28.83 13.10
N PHE A 696 -14.59 29.53 12.76
CA PHE A 696 -13.27 28.93 12.58
C PHE A 696 -12.58 28.77 13.94
N ILE A 697 -12.31 27.51 14.33
CA ILE A 697 -11.87 27.18 15.70
C ILE A 697 -10.52 26.47 15.77
N ALA A 698 -10.01 25.91 14.66
CA ALA A 698 -8.78 25.13 14.71
C ALA A 698 -7.51 25.97 14.51
N ASN A 699 -6.61 25.87 15.47
CA ASN A 699 -5.26 26.43 15.43
C ASN A 699 -4.29 25.50 14.69
N LEU A 700 -4.68 25.06 13.49
CA LEU A 700 -3.91 24.14 12.66
C LEU A 700 -3.26 24.88 11.50
N LYS A 701 -2.03 24.50 11.16
CA LYS A 701 -1.33 24.97 9.96
C LYS A 701 -2.20 24.76 8.72
N PRO A 702 -2.17 25.66 7.73
CA PRO A 702 -1.29 26.83 7.64
C PRO A 702 -1.79 28.09 8.36
N SER A 703 -3.01 28.08 8.91
CA SER A 703 -3.59 29.27 9.56
C SER A 703 -3.18 29.43 11.03
N GLY A 704 -2.83 28.32 11.67
CA GLY A 704 -2.39 28.22 13.06
C GLY A 704 -1.04 27.53 13.22
N LYS A 705 -0.80 27.00 14.42
CA LYS A 705 0.52 26.48 14.85
C LYS A 705 0.68 24.97 14.68
N TYR A 706 -0.38 24.20 14.93
CA TYR A 706 -0.33 22.75 15.11
C TYR A 706 -0.58 21.97 13.81
N VAL A 707 -0.28 20.67 13.80
CA VAL A 707 -0.53 19.74 12.68
C VAL A 707 -1.60 18.70 13.05
N ILE A 708 -2.04 17.87 12.09
CA ILE A 708 -3.06 16.84 12.35
C ILE A 708 -2.60 15.80 13.37
N GLU A 709 -1.30 15.49 13.41
CA GLU A 709 -0.74 14.58 14.41
C GLU A 709 -0.97 15.10 15.84
N ASP A 710 -0.84 16.40 16.07
CA ASP A 710 -1.16 17.01 17.37
C ASP A 710 -2.64 16.84 17.73
N LEU A 711 -3.54 17.01 16.74
CA LEU A 711 -4.98 16.79 16.92
C LEU A 711 -5.29 15.33 17.25
N PHE A 712 -4.62 14.37 16.60
CA PHE A 712 -4.75 12.94 16.90
C PHE A 712 -4.47 12.63 18.38
N HIS A 713 -3.42 13.23 18.94
CA HIS A 713 -3.04 13.02 20.34
C HIS A 713 -4.07 13.53 21.37
N ILE A 714 -4.92 14.49 20.99
CA ILE A 714 -5.96 15.05 21.87
C ILE A 714 -7.37 14.55 21.56
N GLY A 715 -7.51 13.49 20.75
CA GLY A 715 -8.79 12.84 20.46
C GLY A 715 -9.21 12.85 18.98
N GLY A 716 -8.43 13.48 18.10
CA GLY A 716 -8.63 13.43 16.65
C GLY A 716 -9.87 14.17 16.17
N VAL A 717 -10.16 13.99 14.87
CA VAL A 717 -11.37 14.53 14.23
C VAL A 717 -12.67 14.05 14.90
N PRO A 718 -12.82 12.78 15.36
CA PRO A 718 -14.04 12.33 16.04
C PRO A 718 -14.43 13.18 17.25
N SER A 719 -13.45 13.63 18.04
CA SER A 719 -13.69 14.49 19.21
C SER A 719 -14.15 15.90 18.81
N VAL A 720 -13.67 16.40 17.67
CA VAL A 720 -14.16 17.66 17.08
C VAL A 720 -15.59 17.49 16.55
N THR A 721 -15.86 16.40 15.84
CA THR A 721 -17.21 16.06 15.35
C THR A 721 -18.21 15.99 16.51
N LYS A 722 -17.83 15.34 17.62
CA LYS A 722 -18.61 15.29 18.86
C LYS A 722 -18.91 16.69 19.42
N LEU A 723 -17.91 17.57 19.48
CA LEU A 723 -18.07 18.96 19.91
C LEU A 723 -19.08 19.72 19.02
N LEU A 724 -18.96 19.57 17.70
CA LEU A 724 -19.81 20.30 16.75
C LEU A 724 -21.25 19.76 16.70
N ILE A 725 -21.46 18.46 16.90
CA ILE A 725 -22.80 17.88 17.09
C ILE A 725 -23.43 18.44 18.38
N ALA A 726 -22.69 18.42 19.49
CA ALA A 726 -23.17 18.98 20.77
C ALA A 726 -23.46 20.49 20.67
N GLY A 727 -22.71 21.21 19.83
CA GLY A 727 -22.94 22.63 19.52
C GLY A 727 -24.08 22.89 18.53
N GLY A 728 -24.75 21.85 18.02
CA GLY A 728 -25.84 21.98 17.05
C GLY A 728 -25.40 22.45 15.65
N LEU A 729 -24.11 22.36 15.33
CA LEU A 729 -23.55 22.77 14.04
C LEU A 729 -23.52 21.62 13.03
N LEU A 730 -23.29 20.38 13.50
CA LEU A 730 -23.36 19.17 12.68
C LEU A 730 -24.65 18.40 12.95
N ASN A 731 -25.26 17.88 11.89
CA ASN A 731 -26.34 16.92 11.98
C ASN A 731 -25.80 15.52 12.30
N GLY A 732 -25.94 15.09 13.55
CA GLY A 732 -25.48 13.78 14.00
C GLY A 732 -26.20 12.56 13.41
N LYS A 733 -27.36 12.74 12.74
CA LYS A 733 -28.23 11.65 12.29
C LYS A 733 -27.83 11.05 10.93
N THR A 734 -26.81 11.58 10.27
CA THR A 734 -26.35 11.09 8.96
C THR A 734 -25.79 9.67 9.07
N LEU A 735 -26.18 8.78 8.16
CA LEU A 735 -25.69 7.39 8.10
C LEU A 735 -24.20 7.34 7.73
N THR A 736 -23.48 6.34 8.22
CA THR A 736 -22.09 6.06 7.82
C THR A 736 -21.88 4.61 7.40
N VAL A 737 -20.69 4.30 6.87
CA VAL A 737 -20.25 2.94 6.50
C VAL A 737 -20.24 1.94 7.66
N THR A 738 -20.30 2.40 8.92
CA THR A 738 -20.44 1.49 10.07
C THR A 738 -21.88 1.01 10.26
N GLY A 739 -22.81 1.52 9.45
CA GLY A 739 -24.25 1.30 9.60
C GLY A 739 -24.89 2.07 10.76
N LYS A 740 -24.11 2.85 11.50
CA LYS A 740 -24.58 3.75 12.55
C LYS A 740 -24.66 5.18 12.04
N THR A 741 -25.35 6.03 12.79
CA THR A 741 -25.34 7.48 12.60
C THR A 741 -23.98 8.08 13.01
N LEU A 742 -23.68 9.28 12.52
CA LEU A 742 -22.46 10.01 12.88
C LEU A 742 -22.35 10.24 14.39
N GLU A 743 -23.45 10.57 15.05
CA GLU A 743 -23.54 10.76 16.50
C GLU A 743 -23.24 9.47 17.28
N GLU A 744 -23.85 8.35 16.89
CA GLU A 744 -23.60 7.04 17.52
C GLU A 744 -22.13 6.60 17.39
N ASN A 745 -21.47 6.96 16.28
CA ASN A 745 -20.06 6.63 16.07
C ASN A 745 -19.12 7.43 16.97
N VAL A 746 -19.45 8.69 17.29
CA VAL A 746 -18.60 9.56 18.12
C VAL A 746 -19.00 9.58 19.60
N ALA A 747 -20.12 8.95 19.96
CA ALA A 747 -20.64 8.94 21.34
C ALA A 747 -19.60 8.48 22.37
N ASP A 748 -18.87 7.39 22.08
CA ASP A 748 -17.86 6.82 22.98
C ASP A 748 -16.47 7.45 22.87
N TRP A 749 -16.27 8.38 21.93
CA TRP A 749 -15.00 9.09 21.80
C TRP A 749 -14.80 10.08 22.95
N PRO A 750 -13.55 10.28 23.42
CA PRO A 750 -13.29 11.25 24.47
C PRO A 750 -13.71 12.65 24.04
N SER A 751 -14.10 13.48 25.01
CA SER A 751 -14.19 14.91 24.73
C SER A 751 -12.77 15.48 24.61
N LEU A 752 -12.60 16.57 23.87
CA LEU A 752 -11.33 17.28 23.80
C LEU A 752 -10.87 17.66 25.22
N PRO A 753 -9.59 17.41 25.59
CA PRO A 753 -9.06 17.76 26.90
C PRO A 753 -9.32 19.22 27.26
N PRO A 754 -9.62 19.54 28.53
CA PRO A 754 -9.71 20.94 28.94
C PRO A 754 -8.35 21.62 28.78
N GLN A 755 -8.35 22.92 28.47
CA GLN A 755 -7.15 23.78 28.35
C GLN A 755 -6.23 23.56 27.14
N GLN A 756 -6.46 22.55 26.29
CA GLN A 756 -5.77 22.47 25.00
C GLN A 756 -6.07 23.71 24.14
N ASP A 757 -5.11 24.13 23.31
CA ASP A 757 -5.19 25.34 22.47
C ASP A 757 -5.17 25.04 20.95
N ILE A 758 -5.35 23.77 20.58
CA ILE A 758 -5.46 23.28 19.20
C ILE A 758 -6.85 23.56 18.64
N ILE A 759 -7.91 23.22 19.37
CA ILE A 759 -9.31 23.47 19.00
C ILE A 759 -9.91 24.46 19.99
N ARG A 760 -10.13 25.69 19.55
CA ARG A 760 -10.76 26.72 20.40
C ARG A 760 -12.20 26.35 20.75
N PRO A 761 -12.70 26.74 21.94
CA PRO A 761 -14.11 26.57 22.26
C PRO A 761 -14.98 27.45 21.36
N LEU A 762 -16.22 27.01 21.09
CA LEU A 762 -17.18 27.74 20.23
C LEU A 762 -17.50 29.16 20.74
N SER A 763 -17.35 29.40 22.05
CA SER A 763 -17.52 30.71 22.68
C SER A 763 -16.35 31.68 22.48
N ASN A 764 -15.18 31.19 22.07
CA ASN A 764 -13.98 32.00 21.80
C ASN A 764 -13.25 31.49 20.54
N PRO A 765 -13.89 31.58 19.36
CA PRO A 765 -13.32 31.08 18.12
C PRO A 765 -12.18 31.98 17.62
N ILE A 766 -11.38 31.48 16.69
CA ILE A 766 -10.35 32.29 16.02
C ILE A 766 -11.00 33.36 15.15
N LYS A 767 -12.08 32.99 14.45
CA LYS A 767 -12.94 33.90 13.67
C LYS A 767 -14.39 33.46 13.84
N PRO A 768 -15.35 34.40 14.04
CA PRO A 768 -16.75 34.07 14.26
C PRO A 768 -17.45 33.46 13.03
N ALA A 769 -16.86 33.65 11.85
CA ALA A 769 -17.28 33.03 10.59
C ALA A 769 -16.12 32.21 10.00
N GLY A 770 -16.44 31.39 9.01
CA GLY A 770 -15.48 30.59 8.26
C GLY A 770 -14.43 31.45 7.54
N HIS A 771 -13.32 30.82 7.20
CA HIS A 771 -12.22 31.45 6.46
C HIS A 771 -12.44 31.42 4.94
N LEU A 772 -13.22 30.49 4.40
CA LEU A 772 -13.53 30.47 2.97
C LEU A 772 -14.64 31.46 2.65
N VAL A 773 -14.41 32.26 1.61
CA VAL A 773 -15.35 33.26 1.10
C VAL A 773 -15.54 33.04 -0.39
N VAL A 774 -16.80 32.98 -0.81
CA VAL A 774 -17.18 33.00 -2.22
C VAL A 774 -17.35 34.45 -2.65
N LEU A 775 -16.71 34.83 -3.75
CA LEU A 775 -16.75 36.19 -4.29
C LEU A 775 -17.42 36.19 -5.67
N HIS A 776 -18.29 37.18 -5.90
CA HIS A 776 -18.94 37.42 -7.19
C HIS A 776 -18.66 38.85 -7.69
N GLY A 777 -18.84 39.08 -8.98
CA GLY A 777 -18.76 40.43 -9.55
C GLY A 777 -18.36 40.40 -11.01
N ASN A 778 -18.06 41.56 -11.59
CA ASN A 778 -17.79 41.64 -13.03
C ASN A 778 -16.52 40.88 -13.46
N ILE A 779 -15.57 40.62 -12.55
CA ILE A 779 -14.40 39.77 -12.83
C ILE A 779 -14.77 38.29 -12.80
N ALA A 780 -15.62 37.88 -11.86
CA ALA A 780 -15.95 36.48 -11.57
C ALA A 780 -17.48 36.25 -11.54
N PRO A 781 -18.19 36.38 -12.67
CA PRO A 781 -19.64 36.24 -12.69
C PRO A 781 -20.11 34.82 -12.34
N GLY A 782 -19.30 33.79 -12.63
CA GLY A 782 -19.55 32.40 -12.22
C GLY A 782 -19.06 32.08 -10.80
N GLY A 783 -18.52 33.06 -10.08
CA GLY A 783 -17.95 32.92 -8.74
C GLY A 783 -16.43 32.73 -8.73
N ALA A 784 -15.86 32.97 -7.56
CA ALA A 784 -14.46 32.74 -7.21
C ALA A 784 -14.34 32.36 -5.73
N VAL A 785 -13.23 31.76 -5.34
CA VAL A 785 -13.00 31.31 -3.95
C VAL A 785 -11.77 31.99 -3.37
N ALA A 786 -11.94 32.58 -2.19
CA ALA A 786 -10.87 33.20 -1.43
C ALA A 786 -10.72 32.56 -0.04
N LYS A 787 -9.50 32.56 0.49
CA LYS A 787 -9.23 32.25 1.89
C LYS A 787 -8.92 33.55 2.63
N ILE A 788 -9.85 33.97 3.49
CA ILE A 788 -9.79 35.24 4.22
C ILE A 788 -9.83 34.97 5.72
N THR A 789 -8.66 35.05 6.36
CA THR A 789 -8.52 34.77 7.81
C THR A 789 -8.93 35.95 8.69
N GLY A 790 -8.97 37.15 8.12
CA GLY A 790 -9.29 38.42 8.79
C GLY A 790 -8.07 39.19 9.31
N LYS A 791 -6.87 38.57 9.32
CA LYS A 791 -5.61 39.23 9.68
C LYS A 791 -5.15 40.24 8.61
N GLU A 792 -5.56 39.99 7.38
CA GLU A 792 -5.27 40.77 6.18
C GLU A 792 -6.21 41.98 6.00
N GLY A 793 -7.28 42.09 6.81
CA GLY A 793 -8.38 43.01 6.61
C GLY A 793 -9.54 42.37 5.84
N LEU A 794 -10.59 43.14 5.56
CA LEU A 794 -11.79 42.66 4.85
C LEU A 794 -11.96 43.25 3.46
N ARG A 795 -11.16 44.27 3.10
CA ARG A 795 -11.23 44.95 1.79
C ARG A 795 -9.83 45.21 1.27
N PHE A 796 -9.63 45.06 -0.03
CA PHE A 796 -8.39 45.39 -0.73
C PHE A 796 -8.71 46.07 -2.05
N GLU A 797 -8.01 47.17 -2.34
CA GLU A 797 -8.14 47.90 -3.60
C GLU A 797 -6.73 48.28 -4.11
N GLY A 798 -6.46 48.01 -5.39
CA GLY A 798 -5.14 48.24 -5.99
C GLY A 798 -5.14 48.16 -7.52
N GLU A 799 -4.07 48.67 -8.13
CA GLU A 799 -3.87 48.64 -9.58
C GLU A 799 -3.51 47.21 -10.05
N ALA A 800 -4.11 46.77 -11.15
CA ALA A 800 -3.83 45.48 -11.74
C ALA A 800 -2.43 45.43 -12.35
N ARG A 801 -1.74 44.31 -12.16
CA ARG A 801 -0.54 43.93 -12.90
C ARG A 801 -0.67 42.48 -13.39
N CYS A 802 -0.68 42.30 -14.70
CA CYS A 802 -1.14 41.09 -15.36
C CYS A 802 0.00 40.21 -15.84
N PHE A 803 -0.18 38.90 -15.66
CA PHE A 803 0.73 37.84 -16.07
C PHE A 803 -0.07 36.74 -16.76
N ASN A 804 0.48 36.16 -17.83
CA ASN A 804 -0.19 35.07 -18.57
C ASN A 804 0.26 33.68 -18.10
N LYS A 805 1.21 33.63 -17.16
CA LYS A 805 1.75 32.39 -16.59
C LYS A 805 2.38 32.65 -15.22
N GLU A 806 2.31 31.69 -14.30
CA GLU A 806 2.92 31.83 -12.96
C GLU A 806 4.42 32.14 -13.05
N SER A 807 5.14 31.52 -14.00
CA SER A 807 6.58 31.72 -14.17
C SER A 807 6.96 33.18 -14.46
N GLU A 808 6.11 33.92 -15.18
CA GLU A 808 6.34 35.34 -15.46
C GLU A 808 6.26 36.18 -14.18
N LEU A 809 5.27 35.89 -13.32
CA LEU A 809 5.14 36.53 -12.02
C LEU A 809 6.33 36.20 -11.11
N VAL A 810 6.74 34.93 -11.05
CA VAL A 810 7.89 34.51 -10.24
C VAL A 810 9.18 35.20 -10.70
N THR A 811 9.40 35.37 -12.01
CA THR A 811 10.54 36.12 -12.53
C THR A 811 10.54 37.57 -12.06
N GLU A 812 9.41 38.27 -12.14
CA GLU A 812 9.31 39.67 -11.69
C GLU A 812 9.43 39.83 -10.16
N LEU A 813 8.89 38.88 -9.39
CA LEU A 813 9.05 38.84 -7.94
C LEU A 813 10.51 38.68 -7.54
N ASN A 814 11.22 37.74 -8.18
CA ASN A 814 12.63 37.48 -7.91
C ASN A 814 13.53 38.65 -8.35
N ALA A 815 13.16 39.37 -9.41
CA ALA A 815 13.85 40.58 -9.82
C ALA A 815 13.60 41.78 -8.87
N GLY A 816 12.65 41.67 -7.94
CA GLY A 816 12.28 42.76 -7.04
C GLY A 816 11.49 43.88 -7.71
N ASN A 817 10.91 43.62 -8.89
CA ASN A 817 10.25 44.62 -9.72
C ASN A 817 8.80 44.93 -9.31
N ILE A 818 8.25 44.24 -8.30
CA ILE A 818 6.90 44.50 -7.80
C ILE A 818 6.92 45.77 -6.91
N PRO A 819 6.13 46.82 -7.23
CA PRO A 819 6.07 48.05 -6.45
C PRO A 819 5.70 47.79 -4.99
N ARG A 820 6.32 48.56 -4.09
CA ARG A 820 6.10 48.48 -2.63
C ARG A 820 5.38 49.71 -2.07
N ASP A 821 5.31 50.78 -2.84
CA ASP A 821 4.82 52.11 -2.46
C ASP A 821 3.31 52.30 -2.69
N ARG A 822 2.65 51.34 -3.34
CA ARG A 822 1.21 51.35 -3.63
C ARG A 822 0.60 49.96 -3.60
N ASN A 823 -0.71 49.87 -3.46
CA ASN A 823 -1.41 48.59 -3.51
C ASN A 823 -1.48 48.06 -4.95
N ILE A 824 -1.12 46.79 -5.14
CA ILE A 824 -1.13 46.13 -6.44
C ILE A 824 -1.97 44.85 -6.37
N VAL A 825 -2.76 44.58 -7.42
CA VAL A 825 -3.43 43.29 -7.61
C VAL A 825 -2.70 42.53 -8.70
N LEU A 826 -1.99 41.47 -8.32
CA LEU A 826 -1.29 40.58 -9.24
C LEU A 826 -2.30 39.63 -9.87
N VAL A 827 -2.49 39.74 -11.19
CA VAL A 827 -3.46 38.95 -11.95
C VAL A 827 -2.72 37.89 -12.75
N VAL A 828 -2.90 36.61 -12.40
CA VAL A 828 -2.33 35.49 -13.17
C VAL A 828 -3.45 34.77 -13.92
N ARG A 829 -3.46 34.88 -15.24
CA ARG A 829 -4.51 34.34 -16.11
C ARG A 829 -4.02 33.20 -17.00
N TYR A 830 -4.95 32.46 -17.60
CA TYR A 830 -4.71 31.28 -18.43
C TYR A 830 -4.12 30.09 -17.65
N GLU A 831 -4.41 30.03 -16.35
CA GLU A 831 -3.99 28.93 -15.47
C GLU A 831 -5.21 28.13 -14.98
N GLY A 832 -6.38 28.36 -15.59
CA GLY A 832 -7.61 27.63 -15.32
C GLY A 832 -7.62 26.18 -15.85
N PRO A 833 -8.77 25.48 -15.73
CA PRO A 833 -8.92 24.10 -16.20
C PRO A 833 -8.49 23.87 -17.65
N LYS A 834 -8.88 24.74 -18.59
CA LYS A 834 -8.54 24.62 -20.02
C LYS A 834 -7.29 25.41 -20.38
N GLY A 835 -7.07 26.57 -19.75
CA GLY A 835 -5.94 27.46 -20.02
C GLY A 835 -4.60 26.87 -19.62
N GLY A 836 -4.53 26.33 -18.39
CA GLY A 836 -3.32 25.73 -17.84
C GLY A 836 -2.71 24.72 -18.81
N PRO A 837 -3.44 23.68 -19.28
CA PRO A 837 -4.64 23.08 -18.70
C PRO A 837 -4.29 22.26 -17.45
N GLY A 838 -5.32 21.81 -16.75
CA GLY A 838 -5.18 21.05 -15.50
C GLY A 838 -5.21 21.91 -14.25
N MET A 839 -5.52 23.21 -14.39
CA MET A 839 -5.70 24.15 -13.28
C MET A 839 -4.56 24.04 -12.23
N PRO A 840 -3.29 24.26 -12.62
CA PRO A 840 -2.15 24.02 -11.74
C PRO A 840 -2.24 24.86 -10.45
N GLU A 841 -1.75 24.27 -9.36
CA GLU A 841 -1.68 24.95 -8.06
C GLU A 841 -0.41 25.79 -7.96
N GLN A 842 -0.59 27.09 -7.77
CA GLN A 842 0.48 28.08 -7.68
C GLN A 842 0.89 28.25 -6.22
N LEU A 843 2.11 27.85 -5.88
CA LEU A 843 2.66 28.00 -4.52
C LEU A 843 3.95 28.82 -4.50
N LYS A 844 4.75 28.77 -5.58
CA LYS A 844 6.03 29.49 -5.62
C LYS A 844 5.79 30.99 -5.51
N ALA A 845 4.84 31.52 -6.28
CA ALA A 845 4.49 32.94 -6.20
C ALA A 845 4.08 33.37 -4.78
N SER A 846 3.21 32.59 -4.13
CA SER A 846 2.74 32.91 -2.78
C SER A 846 3.82 32.75 -1.70
N ALA A 847 4.69 31.75 -1.80
CA ALA A 847 5.80 31.54 -0.86
C ALA A 847 6.87 32.64 -1.01
N THR A 848 7.19 33.03 -2.25
CA THR A 848 8.10 34.15 -2.54
C THR A 848 7.58 35.47 -1.99
N LEU A 849 6.27 35.72 -2.07
CA LEU A 849 5.65 36.92 -1.47
C LEU A 849 5.81 36.97 0.06
N ILE A 850 5.65 35.83 0.74
CA ILE A 850 5.88 35.72 2.18
C ILE A 850 7.36 35.98 2.50
N GLY A 851 8.27 35.33 1.77
CA GLY A 851 9.72 35.53 1.92
C GLY A 851 10.15 36.98 1.68
N ALA A 852 9.49 37.69 0.75
CA ALA A 852 9.70 39.10 0.46
C ALA A 852 9.03 40.07 1.44
N ASN A 853 8.20 39.56 2.36
CA ASN A 853 7.38 40.34 3.30
C ASN A 853 6.51 41.43 2.63
N LEU A 854 5.94 41.11 1.47
CA LEU A 854 5.09 42.02 0.71
C LEU A 854 3.64 41.96 1.21
N LYS A 855 3.16 43.06 1.81
CA LYS A 855 1.79 43.17 2.37
C LYS A 855 0.85 44.05 1.55
N ASN A 856 1.38 44.80 0.58
CA ASN A 856 0.66 45.72 -0.29
C ASN A 856 0.15 45.06 -1.57
N VAL A 857 -0.05 43.73 -1.55
CA VAL A 857 -0.38 42.94 -2.74
C VAL A 857 -1.51 41.97 -2.48
N ALA A 858 -2.40 41.86 -3.46
CA ALA A 858 -3.38 40.77 -3.59
C ALA A 858 -3.05 39.92 -4.82
N LEU A 859 -3.48 38.65 -4.81
CA LEU A 859 -3.34 37.75 -5.95
C LEU A 859 -4.69 37.25 -6.40
N ILE A 860 -4.93 37.29 -7.71
CA ILE A 860 -6.13 36.74 -8.33
C ILE A 860 -5.76 35.84 -9.51
N THR A 861 -6.45 34.71 -9.65
CA THR A 861 -6.21 33.78 -10.76
C THR A 861 -7.46 32.98 -11.15
N ASP A 862 -7.51 32.55 -12.41
CA ASP A 862 -8.41 31.50 -12.89
C ASP A 862 -7.92 30.08 -12.54
N GLY A 863 -6.66 29.94 -12.08
CA GLY A 863 -6.10 28.71 -11.52
C GLY A 863 -6.39 28.50 -10.02
N ARG A 864 -5.46 27.84 -9.32
CA ARG A 864 -5.55 27.56 -7.87
C ARG A 864 -4.32 28.10 -7.15
N TYR A 865 -4.50 28.58 -5.92
CA TYR A 865 -3.40 28.92 -5.02
C TYR A 865 -3.33 27.93 -3.87
N SER A 866 -2.12 27.61 -3.44
CA SER A 866 -1.92 26.74 -2.29
C SER A 866 -2.26 27.46 -0.98
N GLY A 867 -2.95 26.74 -0.10
CA GLY A 867 -3.50 27.28 1.16
C GLY A 867 -2.46 27.76 2.18
N ALA A 868 -1.16 27.62 1.89
CA ALA A 868 -0.02 28.00 2.73
C ALA A 868 0.27 29.51 2.80
N SER A 869 -0.64 30.34 2.31
CA SER A 869 -0.37 31.73 1.99
C SER A 869 -1.13 32.72 2.90
N HIS A 870 -0.56 33.93 3.08
CA HIS A 870 -1.16 35.01 3.86
C HIS A 870 -1.50 36.19 2.96
N GLY A 871 -2.74 36.71 3.03
CA GLY A 871 -3.19 37.87 2.24
C GLY A 871 -4.46 37.61 1.44
N PHE A 872 -4.87 38.59 0.62
CA PHE A 872 -6.01 38.46 -0.29
C PHE A 872 -5.63 37.61 -1.49
N ILE A 873 -5.99 36.32 -1.43
CA ILE A 873 -5.66 35.34 -2.45
C ILE A 873 -6.94 34.71 -2.95
N VAL A 874 -7.27 35.01 -4.20
CA VAL A 874 -8.50 34.61 -4.88
C VAL A 874 -8.14 33.66 -6.02
N GLY A 875 -8.68 32.46 -5.98
CA GLY A 875 -8.56 31.48 -7.06
C GLY A 875 -9.92 31.13 -7.63
N HIS A 876 -9.92 30.18 -8.58
CA HIS A 876 -11.14 29.61 -9.15
C HIS A 876 -12.03 30.65 -9.82
N ILE A 877 -11.46 31.72 -10.40
CA ILE A 877 -12.26 32.72 -11.10
C ILE A 877 -12.93 32.08 -12.32
N VAL A 878 -14.27 32.13 -12.34
CA VAL A 878 -15.09 31.62 -13.43
C VAL A 878 -15.90 32.74 -14.09
N PRO A 879 -15.98 32.78 -15.44
CA PRO A 879 -15.26 31.92 -16.39
C PRO A 879 -13.75 32.18 -16.44
N GLU A 880 -12.97 31.14 -16.76
CA GLU A 880 -11.51 31.26 -16.92
C GLU A 880 -11.12 32.09 -18.15
N ALA A 881 -9.89 32.60 -18.20
CA ALA A 881 -9.43 33.45 -19.29
C ALA A 881 -9.42 32.73 -20.64
N ALA A 882 -9.11 31.42 -20.66
CA ALA A 882 -8.98 30.64 -21.89
C ALA A 882 -10.31 30.44 -22.65
N VAL A 883 -11.45 30.65 -21.98
CA VAL A 883 -12.79 30.60 -22.59
C VAL A 883 -13.41 31.99 -22.76
N GLY A 884 -12.62 33.05 -22.61
CA GLY A 884 -13.09 34.43 -22.78
C GLY A 884 -13.80 35.00 -21.56
N GLY A 885 -13.49 34.52 -20.35
CA GLY A 885 -14.00 35.11 -19.11
C GLY A 885 -13.49 36.54 -18.88
N PRO A 886 -14.17 37.36 -18.06
CA PRO A 886 -13.82 38.76 -17.85
C PRO A 886 -12.39 39.00 -17.34
N ILE A 887 -11.79 38.06 -16.62
CA ILE A 887 -10.38 38.09 -16.22
C ILE A 887 -9.41 38.22 -17.42
N ALA A 888 -9.78 37.75 -18.61
CA ALA A 888 -8.98 37.93 -19.83
C ALA A 888 -8.93 39.39 -20.31
N ALA A 889 -9.93 40.21 -19.95
CA ALA A 889 -10.05 41.62 -20.37
C ALA A 889 -9.29 42.60 -19.48
N ILE A 890 -8.78 42.16 -18.32
CA ILE A 890 -8.01 43.00 -17.41
C ILE A 890 -6.70 43.44 -18.09
N LYS A 891 -6.35 44.71 -17.91
CA LYS A 891 -5.11 45.35 -18.37
C LYS A 891 -4.35 45.93 -17.19
N ASP A 892 -3.04 46.07 -17.35
CA ASP A 892 -2.20 46.76 -16.37
C ASP A 892 -2.73 48.16 -16.09
N GLY A 893 -2.82 48.50 -14.80
CA GLY A 893 -3.34 49.78 -14.33
C GLY A 893 -4.86 49.85 -14.11
N ASP A 894 -5.64 48.84 -14.52
CA ASP A 894 -7.06 48.79 -14.15
C ASP A 894 -7.19 48.68 -12.62
N MET A 895 -8.07 49.48 -12.00
CA MET A 895 -8.30 49.38 -10.55
C MET A 895 -9.19 48.18 -10.23
N ILE A 896 -8.75 47.34 -9.29
CA ILE A 896 -9.49 46.16 -8.82
C ILE A 896 -9.81 46.32 -7.34
N SER A 897 -11.05 45.99 -6.99
CA SER A 897 -11.56 45.95 -5.62
C SER A 897 -11.98 44.52 -5.25
N ILE A 898 -11.57 44.08 -4.06
CA ILE A 898 -11.91 42.80 -3.44
C ILE A 898 -12.51 43.12 -2.07
N ASP A 899 -13.75 42.71 -1.84
CA ASP A 899 -14.47 42.99 -0.59
C ASP A 899 -15.12 41.71 -0.03
N ALA A 900 -14.59 41.27 1.11
CA ALA A 900 -15.04 40.08 1.81
C ALA A 900 -16.37 40.27 2.56
N GLU A 901 -16.75 41.51 2.89
CA GLU A 901 -18.01 41.81 3.58
C GLU A 901 -19.18 41.76 2.61
N THR A 902 -19.02 42.42 1.45
CA THR A 902 -20.03 42.37 0.38
C THR A 902 -19.93 41.12 -0.47
N CYS A 903 -18.86 40.32 -0.29
CA CYS A 903 -18.56 39.11 -1.08
C CYS A 903 -18.37 39.45 -2.57
N THR A 904 -17.67 40.56 -2.86
CA THR A 904 -17.51 41.09 -4.22
C THR A 904 -16.06 41.11 -4.72
N ILE A 905 -15.87 40.90 -6.02
CA ILE A 905 -14.62 41.11 -6.75
C ILE A 905 -14.91 41.80 -8.09
N SER A 906 -14.38 43.01 -8.27
CA SER A 906 -14.68 43.82 -9.45
C SER A 906 -13.51 44.67 -9.93
N MET A 907 -13.46 44.89 -11.25
CA MET A 907 -12.60 45.91 -11.87
C MET A 907 -13.42 47.18 -12.11
N ASN A 908 -12.81 48.35 -11.89
CA ASN A 908 -13.37 49.66 -12.19
C ASN A 908 -13.23 49.98 -13.69
N VAL A 909 -13.89 49.16 -14.50
CA VAL A 909 -13.97 49.26 -15.97
C VAL A 909 -15.43 49.08 -16.34
N GLY A 910 -15.97 49.94 -17.21
CA GLY A 910 -17.36 49.88 -17.63
C GLY A 910 -17.69 48.61 -18.43
N ASP A 911 -18.91 48.10 -18.32
CA ASP A 911 -19.33 46.86 -18.98
C ASP A 911 -19.14 46.89 -20.51
N GLU A 912 -19.36 48.04 -21.16
CA GLU A 912 -19.14 48.20 -22.60
C GLU A 912 -17.66 48.10 -22.98
N ASP A 913 -16.76 48.64 -22.15
CA ASP A 913 -15.32 48.51 -22.37
C ASP A 913 -14.86 47.06 -22.16
N ILE A 914 -15.41 46.35 -21.17
CA ILE A 914 -15.15 44.93 -20.95
C ILE A 914 -15.58 44.12 -22.18
N LYS A 915 -16.79 44.35 -22.69
CA LYS A 915 -17.31 43.70 -23.90
C LYS A 915 -16.44 43.99 -25.12
N GLU A 916 -16.03 45.23 -25.34
CA GLU A 916 -15.17 45.59 -26.48
C GLU A 916 -13.78 44.94 -26.35
N ARG A 917 -13.19 44.92 -25.14
CA ARG A 917 -11.94 44.21 -24.88
C ARG A 917 -12.06 42.71 -25.18
N LEU A 918 -13.16 42.07 -24.78
CA LEU A 918 -13.44 40.65 -25.07
C LEU A 918 -13.76 40.40 -26.55
N ARG A 919 -14.37 41.36 -27.26
CA ARG A 919 -14.60 41.26 -28.71
C ARG A 919 -13.29 41.27 -29.51
N LEU A 920 -12.31 42.01 -29.03
CA LEU A 920 -10.96 42.07 -29.61
C LEU A 920 -10.05 40.93 -29.13
N TRP A 921 -10.43 40.24 -28.05
CA TRP A 921 -9.69 39.10 -27.51
C TRP A 921 -9.73 37.92 -28.49
N LYS A 922 -8.59 37.25 -28.63
CA LYS A 922 -8.45 36.04 -29.45
C LYS A 922 -8.11 34.87 -28.53
N PRO A 923 -8.88 33.76 -28.59
CA PRO A 923 -8.55 32.57 -27.85
C PRO A 923 -7.10 32.15 -28.07
N PRO A 924 -6.31 31.92 -27.01
CA PRO A 924 -4.95 31.44 -27.17
C PRO A 924 -4.94 30.07 -27.84
N ARG A 925 -3.86 29.76 -28.57
CA ARG A 925 -3.69 28.40 -29.13
C ARG A 925 -3.58 27.41 -27.97
N PRO A 926 -4.26 26.25 -28.02
CA PRO A 926 -4.12 25.23 -27.00
C PRO A 926 -2.64 24.86 -26.82
N PRO A 927 -2.08 24.95 -25.60
CA PRO A 927 -0.67 24.67 -25.36
C PRO A 927 -0.33 23.18 -25.52
N VAL A 928 -1.35 22.31 -25.51
CA VAL A 928 -1.25 20.86 -25.70
C VAL A 928 -2.37 20.37 -26.64
N THR A 929 -2.03 19.47 -27.58
CA THR A 929 -2.98 18.99 -28.62
C THR A 929 -3.12 17.47 -28.67
N ARG A 930 -2.38 16.75 -27.81
CA ARG A 930 -2.37 15.29 -27.67
C ARG A 930 -2.17 14.90 -26.20
N GLY A 931 -2.43 13.64 -25.87
CA GLY A 931 -2.24 13.10 -24.51
C GLY A 931 -3.37 13.43 -23.54
N THR A 932 -3.17 13.11 -22.26
CA THR A 932 -4.23 13.23 -21.22
C THR A 932 -4.71 14.66 -21.02
N LEU A 933 -3.81 15.64 -21.01
CA LEU A 933 -4.18 17.05 -20.84
C LEU A 933 -5.03 17.60 -21.99
N ALA A 934 -4.81 17.14 -23.22
CA ALA A 934 -5.64 17.53 -24.35
C ALA A 934 -7.06 16.93 -24.26
N LYS A 935 -7.19 15.70 -23.75
CA LYS A 935 -8.50 15.10 -23.45
C LYS A 935 -9.21 15.87 -22.33
N TYR A 936 -8.50 16.14 -21.23
CA TYR A 936 -8.99 16.91 -20.10
C TYR A 936 -9.50 18.29 -20.53
N ALA A 937 -8.68 19.09 -21.22
CA ALA A 937 -9.07 20.43 -21.66
C ALA A 937 -10.32 20.45 -22.57
N LYS A 938 -10.59 19.35 -23.28
CA LYS A 938 -11.77 19.23 -24.14
C LYS A 938 -13.05 18.91 -23.36
N LEU A 939 -12.94 18.14 -22.27
CA LEU A 939 -14.09 17.61 -21.52
C LEU A 939 -14.39 18.40 -20.24
N VAL A 940 -13.40 19.09 -19.69
CA VAL A 940 -13.51 19.68 -18.36
C VAL A 940 -14.54 20.82 -18.29
N ALA A 941 -15.36 20.77 -17.24
CA ALA A 941 -16.31 21.81 -16.85
C ALA A 941 -15.63 22.97 -16.11
N SER A 942 -16.41 23.98 -15.71
CA SER A 942 -15.88 25.13 -14.97
C SER A 942 -15.43 24.74 -13.54
N ALA A 943 -14.60 25.58 -12.91
CA ALA A 943 -14.23 25.37 -11.50
C ALA A 943 -15.45 25.44 -10.55
N SER A 944 -16.46 26.26 -10.88
CA SER A 944 -17.72 26.37 -10.14
C SER A 944 -18.59 25.12 -10.27
N ASP A 945 -18.34 24.29 -11.28
CA ASP A 945 -18.94 22.96 -11.45
C ASP A 945 -18.05 21.83 -10.91
N GLY A 946 -16.99 22.15 -10.16
CA GLY A 946 -16.05 21.16 -9.64
C GLY A 946 -14.99 20.68 -10.64
N ALA A 947 -14.89 21.30 -11.82
CA ALA A 947 -13.98 20.93 -12.91
C ALA A 947 -14.03 19.43 -13.28
N VAL A 948 -15.23 18.84 -13.26
CA VAL A 948 -15.46 17.43 -13.65
C VAL A 948 -15.37 17.25 -15.16
N THR A 949 -15.18 16.03 -15.66
CA THR A 949 -15.02 15.73 -17.10
C THR A 949 -16.14 14.89 -17.73
N ASP A 950 -17.24 14.67 -17.01
CA ASP A 950 -18.35 13.79 -17.38
C ASP A 950 -19.72 14.51 -17.43
N LEU A 951 -19.74 15.82 -17.72
CA LEU A 951 -20.96 16.62 -17.93
C LEU A 951 -21.20 16.87 -19.44
N PHE A 952 -21.77 15.88 -20.14
CA PHE A 952 -22.06 15.98 -21.58
C PHE A 952 -23.42 15.41 -21.97
#